data_AF-A0A7L1TF60-F1
#
_entry.id   AF-A0A7L1TF60-F1
#
_cell.length_a   1.000
_cell.length_b   1.000
_cell.length_c   1.000
_cell.angle_alpha   90.00
_cell.angle_beta   90.00
_cell.angle_gamma   90.00
#
_symmetry.space_group_name_H-M   'P 1'
#
loop_
_entity.id
_entity.type
_entity.pdbx_description
1 polymer ?
#
loop_
_entity_poly.entity_id
_entity_poly.type
_entity_poly.pdbx_seq_one_letter_code
_entity_poly.pdbx_strand_id
1 'polypeptide(L)'
;MPPPKDKDVVKIAIQMVGAIPQLIDLPQTKPLASVLKEVCDAWSLPNAEHYALQYVDGQQTYITESNRGEIKNGSILRLTTSPDQEAERLYSGIQSNNSDVKTDSLKKLAGLSQDVTFAQEFINRNGLKQIFYIVEEGNATGEMLAHTLKAFTELMEHDFVSWETLSAAFIKKIVSYVNMNTVDASVQQLSLSILENMVPTSRLLFELVKKEVTLDRLLTHLQVTNAQLQLKAMALLIALLLTATDAERRDMMDYLQEKNIRQFIHKNIIHSSEPLGDEMAHYLYVLQSVSLNLCERRMRTSVDPYSQEQRELLQSLRQTAFESESEAPASNFSTERRRSLCAKEFRKLGFTNNSNPAEDLRRAPPGLLALDNMVYFSRHTPNAYSRFVLENSSREDKHECPFARSSIQLTLILCEILHVGEPCSETAQAFYPMFFGQDHFFEELFCVCIQLVNKTWKEMRATQEDFDKVLQVVREQITRTLSLKPTSLELFKTRVNALNYSEILKLRQTERLHQEETLAVPVLELRERLKPELLELIRQQRLLHLCEGTLFRKISSRRRQDKLWYCRLSPNHKVLHYGDVEEGVQSPPIESLLEKIPVAEMKMLLVGKECPHTKEKSSGKQNKDVLELAFSVVYDTEECLNFIAPTRYEFCLWTDGLNVLLGKEMTSERTQTDLDVLLSMELKLRLLDLENISIPDTPPPVPKPPSNLNFCYDFSHAEQ
;
A
#
# COMPACT_ATOMS: atom_id res chain seq x y z
N MET A 1 -5.91 -27.84 -47.47
CA MET A 1 -6.51 -27.06 -46.37
C MET A 1 -7.05 -28.05 -45.35
N PRO A 2 -6.71 -27.96 -44.06
CA PRO A 2 -7.50 -28.63 -43.05
C PRO A 2 -8.91 -27.99 -43.05
N PRO A 3 -9.97 -28.74 -42.69
CA PRO A 3 -11.30 -28.17 -42.57
C PRO A 3 -11.29 -27.07 -41.49
N PRO A 4 -12.18 -26.07 -41.57
CA PRO A 4 -12.32 -25.07 -40.53
C PRO A 4 -12.59 -25.79 -39.21
N LYS A 5 -11.79 -25.51 -38.18
CA LYS A 5 -12.12 -25.95 -36.82
C LYS A 5 -13.45 -25.28 -36.47
N ASP A 6 -14.51 -26.07 -36.27
CA ASP A 6 -15.74 -25.57 -35.65
C ASP A 6 -15.35 -24.94 -34.32
N LYS A 7 -15.37 -23.61 -34.24
CA LYS A 7 -15.06 -22.87 -33.01
C LYS A 7 -16.03 -23.23 -31.87
N ASP A 8 -17.18 -23.80 -32.22
CA ASP A 8 -18.25 -24.15 -31.30
C ASP A 8 -18.15 -25.57 -30.74
N VAL A 9 -17.09 -26.34 -31.04
CA VAL A 9 -16.91 -27.71 -30.49
C VAL A 9 -15.62 -27.80 -29.69
N VAL A 10 -15.75 -28.22 -28.43
CA VAL A 10 -14.64 -28.34 -27.48
C VAL A 10 -14.43 -29.80 -27.10
N LYS A 11 -13.21 -30.31 -27.27
CA LYS A 11 -12.83 -31.68 -26.91
C LYS A 11 -12.51 -31.75 -25.43
N ILE A 12 -13.24 -32.54 -24.67
CA ILE A 12 -13.10 -32.66 -23.22
C ILE A 12 -12.98 -34.13 -22.79
N ALA A 13 -12.42 -34.35 -21.60
CA ALA A 13 -12.44 -35.63 -20.93
C ALA A 13 -13.31 -35.52 -19.67
N ILE A 14 -14.29 -36.41 -19.51
CA ILE A 14 -15.14 -36.47 -18.32
C ILE A 14 -14.78 -37.72 -17.52
N GLN A 15 -14.41 -37.53 -16.26
CA GLN A 15 -14.00 -38.58 -15.34
C GLN A 15 -15.07 -38.84 -14.28
N MET A 16 -15.15 -40.08 -13.83
CA MET A 16 -15.95 -40.51 -12.69
C MET A 16 -15.15 -41.55 -11.90
N VAL A 17 -15.21 -41.49 -10.57
CA VAL A 17 -14.43 -42.38 -9.69
C VAL A 17 -14.81 -43.83 -9.97
N GLY A 18 -13.83 -44.66 -10.32
CA GLY A 18 -14.04 -46.08 -10.62
C GLY A 18 -14.51 -46.38 -12.04
N ALA A 19 -14.62 -45.38 -12.92
CA ALA A 19 -15.00 -45.55 -14.33
C ALA A 19 -13.91 -45.09 -15.29
N ILE A 20 -13.93 -45.62 -16.52
CA ILE A 20 -13.04 -45.17 -17.61
C ILE A 20 -13.51 -43.77 -18.06
N PRO A 21 -12.62 -42.77 -18.18
CA PRO A 21 -12.97 -41.44 -18.66
C PRO A 21 -13.61 -41.46 -20.05
N GLN A 22 -14.67 -40.67 -20.23
CA GLN A 22 -15.30 -40.47 -21.53
C GLN A 22 -14.67 -39.28 -22.25
N LEU A 23 -14.29 -39.46 -23.51
CA LEU A 23 -13.81 -38.38 -24.38
C LEU A 23 -14.99 -37.88 -25.23
N ILE A 24 -15.32 -36.61 -25.10
CA ILE A 24 -16.51 -36.02 -25.72
C ILE A 24 -16.11 -34.79 -26.51
N ASP A 25 -16.56 -34.74 -27.77
CA ASP A 25 -16.57 -33.52 -28.56
C ASP A 25 -17.83 -32.72 -28.18
N LEU A 26 -17.69 -31.80 -27.21
CA LEU A 26 -18.78 -31.01 -26.64
C LEU A 26 -19.16 -29.85 -27.58
N PRO A 27 -20.35 -29.86 -28.19
CA PRO A 27 -20.85 -28.70 -28.92
C PRO A 27 -21.31 -27.64 -27.90
N GLN A 28 -20.73 -26.44 -27.96
CA GLN A 28 -21.06 -25.32 -27.08
C GLN A 28 -22.49 -24.79 -27.28
N THR A 29 -23.13 -25.12 -28.41
CA THR A 29 -24.53 -24.83 -28.69
C THR A 29 -25.50 -25.85 -28.11
N LYS A 30 -25.02 -27.03 -27.70
CA LYS A 30 -25.85 -28.11 -27.17
C LYS A 30 -26.11 -27.91 -25.68
N PRO A 31 -27.36 -27.93 -25.18
CA PRO A 31 -27.65 -27.76 -23.76
C PRO A 31 -26.89 -28.75 -22.87
N LEU A 32 -26.34 -28.27 -21.74
CA LEU A 32 -25.59 -29.10 -20.79
C LEU A 32 -26.42 -30.26 -20.26
N ALA A 33 -27.72 -30.07 -20.08
CA ALA A 33 -28.63 -31.15 -19.67
C ALA A 33 -28.63 -32.33 -20.66
N SER A 34 -28.56 -32.05 -21.97
CA SER A 34 -28.48 -33.10 -22.99
C SER A 34 -27.13 -33.80 -22.98
N VAL A 35 -26.05 -33.05 -22.74
CA VAL A 35 -24.69 -33.59 -22.60
C VAL A 35 -24.60 -34.51 -21.38
N LEU A 36 -25.09 -34.05 -20.22
CA LEU A 36 -25.14 -34.85 -18.99
C LEU A 36 -25.94 -36.14 -19.18
N LYS A 37 -27.07 -36.08 -19.90
CA LYS A 37 -27.85 -37.27 -20.21
C LYS A 37 -27.03 -38.32 -20.98
N GLU A 38 -26.32 -37.90 -22.02
CA GLU A 38 -25.48 -38.80 -22.81
C GLU A 38 -24.33 -39.39 -21.99
N VAL A 39 -23.69 -38.57 -21.15
CA VAL A 39 -22.62 -39.02 -20.25
C VAL A 39 -23.12 -40.06 -19.25
N CYS A 40 -24.27 -39.80 -18.64
CA CYS A 40 -24.91 -40.68 -17.67
C CYS A 40 -25.37 -41.99 -18.34
N ASP A 41 -26.00 -41.91 -19.51
CA ASP A 41 -26.43 -43.08 -20.29
C ASP A 41 -25.24 -43.99 -20.62
N ALA A 42 -24.11 -43.42 -21.02
CA ALA A 42 -22.88 -44.17 -21.33
C ALA A 42 -22.26 -44.87 -20.11
N TRP A 43 -22.46 -44.34 -18.89
CA TRP A 43 -22.07 -45.00 -17.64
C TRP A 43 -23.22 -45.75 -16.95
N SER A 44 -24.38 -45.88 -17.60
CA SER A 44 -25.58 -46.52 -17.05
C SER A 44 -26.03 -45.92 -15.70
N LEU A 45 -25.85 -44.61 -15.53
CA LEU A 45 -26.29 -43.88 -14.34
C LEU A 45 -27.75 -43.42 -14.50
N PRO A 46 -28.64 -43.75 -13.55
CA PRO A 46 -30.02 -43.26 -13.56
C PRO A 46 -30.07 -41.77 -13.18
N ASN A 47 -31.10 -41.06 -13.67
CA ASN A 47 -31.44 -39.68 -13.29
C ASN A 47 -30.30 -38.68 -13.57
N ALA A 48 -30.08 -38.37 -14.86
CA ALA A 48 -29.01 -37.48 -15.28
C ALA A 48 -29.07 -36.07 -14.66
N GLU A 49 -30.28 -35.63 -14.29
CA GLU A 49 -30.56 -34.38 -13.57
C GLU A 49 -29.93 -34.30 -12.16
N HIS A 50 -29.50 -35.43 -11.60
CA HIS A 50 -28.84 -35.51 -10.30
C HIS A 50 -27.33 -35.23 -10.35
N TYR A 51 -26.78 -35.02 -11.54
CA TYR A 51 -25.36 -34.84 -11.75
C TYR A 51 -25.04 -33.48 -12.36
N ALA A 52 -23.81 -33.02 -12.16
CA ALA A 52 -23.25 -31.83 -12.79
C ALA A 52 -21.79 -32.07 -13.16
N LEU A 53 -21.27 -31.19 -14.02
CA LEU A 53 -19.86 -31.15 -14.37
C LEU A 53 -19.14 -30.14 -13.48
N GLN A 54 -17.94 -30.50 -13.05
CA GLN A 54 -17.07 -29.69 -12.22
C GLN A 54 -15.64 -29.79 -12.75
N TYR A 55 -14.86 -28.71 -12.67
CA TYR A 55 -13.44 -28.80 -13.00
C TYR A 55 -12.70 -29.74 -12.05
N VAL A 56 -11.79 -30.57 -12.57
CA VAL A 56 -10.93 -31.43 -11.74
C VAL A 56 -9.81 -30.61 -11.08
N ASP A 57 -9.28 -29.63 -11.81
CA ASP A 57 -8.15 -28.81 -11.41
C ASP A 57 -8.60 -27.45 -10.85
N GLY A 58 -7.80 -26.83 -9.98
CA GLY A 58 -8.08 -25.51 -9.39
C GLY A 58 -9.19 -25.51 -8.34
N GLN A 59 -10.01 -24.45 -8.30
CA GLN A 59 -11.09 -24.24 -7.31
C GLN A 59 -12.29 -25.20 -7.47
N GLN A 60 -12.22 -26.18 -8.38
CA GLN A 60 -13.29 -27.15 -8.64
C GLN A 60 -14.65 -26.47 -8.82
N THR A 61 -14.71 -25.45 -9.68
CA THR A 61 -15.95 -24.71 -9.92
C THR A 61 -16.96 -25.53 -10.71
N TYR A 62 -18.25 -25.35 -10.42
CA TYR A 62 -19.33 -26.01 -11.14
C TYR A 62 -19.53 -25.39 -12.52
N ILE A 63 -19.85 -26.23 -13.50
CA ILE A 63 -20.14 -25.79 -14.86
C ILE A 63 -21.64 -25.57 -15.03
N THR A 64 -21.98 -24.39 -15.49
CA THR A 64 -23.34 -23.90 -15.74
C THR A 64 -23.45 -23.41 -17.18
N GLU A 65 -24.68 -23.13 -17.63
CA GLU A 65 -24.88 -22.53 -18.95
C GLU A 65 -24.24 -21.13 -19.08
N SER A 66 -23.98 -20.44 -17.97
CA SER A 66 -23.36 -19.11 -17.99
C SER A 66 -21.83 -19.15 -18.09
N ASN A 67 -21.16 -20.17 -17.55
CA ASN A 67 -19.70 -20.27 -17.57
C ASN A 67 -19.16 -21.37 -18.51
N ARG A 68 -20.01 -22.15 -19.19
CA ARG A 68 -19.58 -23.18 -20.15
C ARG A 68 -18.70 -22.67 -21.29
N GLY A 69 -18.79 -21.37 -21.62
CA GLY A 69 -17.93 -20.72 -22.60
C GLY A 69 -16.46 -20.70 -22.18
N GLU A 70 -16.19 -20.82 -20.88
CA GLU A 70 -14.83 -20.87 -20.31
C GLU A 70 -14.16 -22.24 -20.50
N ILE A 71 -14.90 -23.27 -20.92
CA ILE A 71 -14.37 -24.64 -21.11
C ILE A 71 -13.43 -24.68 -22.32
N LYS A 72 -12.21 -25.15 -22.10
CA LYS A 72 -11.15 -25.21 -23.13
C LYS A 72 -10.96 -26.62 -23.68
N ASN A 73 -10.37 -26.69 -24.87
CA ASN A 73 -9.97 -27.96 -25.47
C ASN A 73 -8.93 -28.64 -24.58
N GLY A 74 -9.18 -29.90 -24.22
CA GLY A 74 -8.35 -30.67 -23.30
C GLY A 74 -8.74 -30.54 -21.83
N SER A 75 -9.77 -29.76 -21.49
CA SER A 75 -10.25 -29.67 -20.11
C SER A 75 -10.69 -31.04 -19.59
N ILE A 76 -10.28 -31.34 -18.35
CA ILE A 76 -10.69 -32.54 -17.62
C ILE A 76 -11.76 -32.13 -16.62
N LEU A 77 -12.95 -32.69 -16.82
CA LEU A 77 -14.12 -32.46 -15.99
C LEU A 77 -14.42 -33.71 -15.18
N ARG A 78 -15.02 -33.53 -14.00
CA ARG A 78 -15.56 -34.60 -13.18
C ARG A 78 -17.07 -34.56 -13.25
N LEU A 79 -17.67 -35.73 -13.47
CA LEU A 79 -19.09 -35.91 -13.18
C LEU A 79 -19.25 -36.04 -11.67
N THR A 80 -19.90 -35.06 -11.06
CA THR A 80 -20.17 -35.00 -9.63
C THR A 80 -21.67 -34.87 -9.40
N THR A 81 -22.08 -34.90 -8.14
CA THR A 81 -23.49 -34.63 -7.75
C THR A 81 -23.84 -33.19 -8.10
N SER A 82 -25.07 -32.93 -8.55
CA SER A 82 -25.50 -31.58 -8.91
C SER A 82 -25.44 -30.62 -7.70
N PRO A 83 -25.19 -29.31 -7.89
CA PRO A 83 -25.11 -28.34 -6.80
C PRO A 83 -26.33 -28.37 -5.88
N ASP A 84 -27.52 -28.52 -6.46
CA ASP A 84 -28.78 -28.61 -5.74
C ASP A 84 -28.85 -29.85 -4.83
N GLN A 85 -28.47 -31.03 -5.33
CA GLN A 85 -28.43 -32.24 -4.54
C GLN A 85 -27.32 -32.24 -3.50
N GLU A 86 -26.16 -31.70 -3.84
CA GLU A 86 -25.05 -31.60 -2.91
C GLU A 86 -25.39 -30.61 -1.79
N ALA A 87 -26.07 -29.51 -2.12
CA ALA A 87 -26.63 -28.58 -1.13
C ALA A 87 -27.67 -29.27 -0.24
N GLU A 88 -28.55 -30.12 -0.79
CA GLU A 88 -29.50 -30.92 -0.01
C GLU A 88 -28.82 -31.91 0.94
N ARG A 89 -27.84 -32.66 0.43
CA ARG A 89 -27.07 -33.61 1.23
C ARG A 89 -26.34 -32.90 2.35
N LEU A 90 -25.65 -31.81 2.05
CA LEU A 90 -24.93 -31.03 3.06
C LEU A 90 -25.90 -30.39 4.05
N TYR A 91 -27.04 -29.86 3.61
CA TYR A 91 -28.09 -29.33 4.47
C TYR A 91 -28.61 -30.40 5.45
N SER A 92 -28.84 -31.62 4.98
CA SER A 92 -29.23 -32.74 5.85
C SER A 92 -28.09 -33.20 6.77
N GLY A 93 -26.85 -33.19 6.27
CA GLY A 93 -25.65 -33.60 7.00
C GLY A 93 -25.32 -32.67 8.17
N ILE A 94 -25.47 -31.35 7.98
CA ILE A 94 -25.26 -30.37 9.07
C ILE A 94 -26.35 -30.42 10.15
N GLN A 95 -27.52 -30.97 9.82
CA GLN A 95 -28.62 -31.23 10.76
C GLN A 95 -28.50 -32.60 11.46
N SER A 96 -27.53 -33.43 11.07
CA SER A 96 -27.33 -34.75 11.66
C SER A 96 -27.02 -34.65 13.16
N ASN A 97 -27.56 -35.59 13.93
CA ASN A 97 -27.21 -35.77 15.35
C ASN A 97 -25.83 -36.42 15.53
N ASN A 98 -25.23 -36.96 14.46
CA ASN A 98 -23.88 -37.52 14.50
C ASN A 98 -22.85 -36.40 14.29
N SER A 99 -22.00 -36.19 15.31
CA SER A 99 -20.97 -35.15 15.32
C SER A 99 -19.95 -35.29 14.18
N ASP A 100 -19.58 -36.52 13.80
CA ASP A 100 -18.58 -36.77 12.77
C ASP A 100 -19.15 -36.40 11.39
N VAL A 101 -20.35 -36.89 11.09
CA VAL A 101 -21.09 -36.57 9.86
C VAL A 101 -21.30 -35.06 9.72
N LYS A 102 -21.65 -34.40 10.83
CA LYS A 102 -21.85 -32.95 10.87
C LYS A 102 -20.54 -32.19 10.59
N THR A 103 -19.43 -32.62 11.20
CA THR A 103 -18.12 -31.97 11.03
C THR A 103 -17.61 -32.13 9.59
N ASP A 104 -17.70 -33.34 9.03
CA ASP A 104 -17.30 -33.61 7.65
C ASP A 104 -18.16 -32.84 6.63
N SER A 105 -19.47 -32.75 6.89
CA SER A 105 -20.38 -31.95 6.07
C SER A 105 -20.03 -30.47 6.11
N LEU A 106 -19.70 -29.92 7.28
CA LEU A 106 -19.29 -28.52 7.43
C LEU A 106 -17.94 -28.24 6.77
N LYS A 107 -16.98 -29.16 6.87
CA LYS A 107 -15.68 -29.06 6.19
C LYS A 107 -15.85 -29.03 4.68
N LYS A 108 -16.69 -29.92 4.13
CA LYS A 108 -17.00 -29.94 2.71
C LYS A 108 -17.76 -28.69 2.27
N LEU A 109 -18.69 -28.21 3.11
CA LEU A 109 -19.41 -26.96 2.89
C LEU A 109 -18.44 -25.77 2.78
N ALA A 110 -17.48 -25.65 3.70
CA ALA A 110 -16.50 -24.56 3.67
C ALA A 110 -15.66 -24.51 2.38
N GLY A 111 -15.37 -25.67 1.78
CA GLY A 111 -14.70 -25.74 0.48
C GLY A 111 -15.63 -25.38 -0.69
N LEU A 112 -16.84 -25.94 -0.72
CA LEU A 112 -17.79 -25.70 -1.82
C LEU A 112 -18.41 -24.30 -1.80
N SER A 113 -18.49 -23.64 -0.64
CA SER A 113 -18.98 -22.26 -0.52
C SER A 113 -18.15 -21.24 -1.29
N GLN A 114 -16.93 -21.59 -1.72
CA GLN A 114 -16.13 -20.74 -2.60
C GLN A 114 -16.72 -20.63 -4.02
N ASP A 115 -17.49 -21.63 -4.45
CA ASP A 115 -18.17 -21.64 -5.73
C ASP A 115 -19.51 -20.90 -5.65
N VAL A 116 -19.70 -19.95 -6.57
CA VAL A 116 -20.87 -19.07 -6.59
C VAL A 116 -22.17 -19.82 -6.90
N THR A 117 -22.11 -20.88 -7.71
CA THR A 117 -23.27 -21.68 -8.11
C THR A 117 -23.78 -22.49 -6.93
N PHE A 118 -22.87 -23.19 -6.26
CA PHE A 118 -23.19 -23.93 -5.05
C PHE A 118 -23.67 -23.01 -3.93
N ALA A 119 -23.00 -21.87 -3.71
CA ALA A 119 -23.39 -20.90 -2.70
C ALA A 119 -24.84 -20.43 -2.89
N GLN A 120 -25.24 -20.12 -4.13
CA GLN A 120 -26.61 -19.73 -4.44
C GLN A 120 -27.63 -20.80 -4.08
N GLU A 121 -27.40 -22.08 -4.46
CA GLU A 121 -28.35 -23.16 -4.16
C GLU A 121 -28.47 -23.43 -2.67
N PHE A 122 -27.35 -23.41 -1.95
CA PHE A 122 -27.37 -23.57 -0.50
C PHE A 122 -28.11 -22.42 0.20
N ILE A 123 -27.95 -21.18 -0.27
CA ILE A 123 -28.68 -20.01 0.24
C ILE A 123 -30.19 -20.11 -0.07
N ASN A 124 -30.56 -20.50 -1.29
CA ASN A 124 -31.96 -20.72 -1.70
C ASN A 124 -32.67 -21.74 -0.79
N ARG A 125 -31.95 -22.77 -0.34
CA ARG A 125 -32.42 -23.79 0.60
C ARG A 125 -32.45 -23.32 2.06
N ASN A 126 -32.33 -22.02 2.32
CA ASN A 126 -32.23 -21.44 3.66
C ASN A 126 -31.04 -21.99 4.47
N GLY A 127 -29.94 -22.38 3.81
CA GLY A 127 -28.75 -22.93 4.48
C GLY A 127 -28.11 -21.96 5.48
N LEU A 128 -28.16 -20.65 5.21
CA LEU A 128 -27.69 -19.63 6.15
C LEU A 128 -28.44 -19.66 7.49
N LYS A 129 -29.74 -19.98 7.51
CA LYS A 129 -30.49 -20.12 8.77
C LYS A 129 -29.96 -21.28 9.61
N GLN A 130 -29.50 -22.36 8.98
CA GLN A 130 -28.88 -23.48 9.69
C GLN A 130 -27.49 -23.12 10.23
N ILE A 131 -26.71 -22.36 9.46
CA ILE A 131 -25.43 -21.80 9.94
C ILE A 131 -25.68 -20.90 11.16
N PHE A 132 -26.67 -20.01 11.10
CA PHE A 132 -27.07 -19.18 12.24
C PHE A 132 -27.46 -20.02 13.44
N TYR A 133 -28.28 -21.05 13.25
CA TYR A 133 -28.66 -21.97 14.32
C TYR A 133 -27.46 -22.68 14.96
N ILE A 134 -26.51 -23.17 14.15
CA ILE A 134 -25.30 -23.84 14.66
C ILE A 134 -24.44 -22.89 15.49
N VAL A 135 -24.33 -21.62 15.09
CA VAL A 135 -23.55 -20.61 15.81
C VAL A 135 -24.29 -20.13 17.07
N GLU A 136 -25.57 -19.77 16.96
CA GLU A 136 -26.37 -19.19 18.04
C GLU A 136 -26.71 -20.23 19.12
N GLU A 137 -27.26 -21.38 18.73
CA GLU A 137 -27.84 -22.38 19.63
C GLU A 137 -27.03 -23.70 19.70
N GLY A 138 -26.08 -23.92 18.79
CA GLY A 138 -25.30 -25.15 18.74
C GLY A 138 -24.22 -25.28 19.83
N ASN A 139 -23.94 -26.52 20.23
CA ASN A 139 -22.79 -26.90 21.06
C ASN A 139 -21.49 -27.08 20.24
N ALA A 140 -21.43 -26.53 19.02
CA ALA A 140 -20.27 -26.66 18.15
C ALA A 140 -19.05 -25.94 18.75
N THR A 141 -17.93 -26.64 18.85
CA THR A 141 -16.68 -26.11 19.41
C THR A 141 -15.48 -26.58 18.57
N GLY A 142 -14.36 -25.84 18.65
CA GLY A 142 -13.13 -26.18 17.95
C GLY A 142 -13.29 -26.21 16.42
N GLU A 143 -12.82 -27.28 15.80
CA GLU A 143 -12.77 -27.44 14.34
C GLU A 143 -14.15 -27.36 13.66
N MET A 144 -15.21 -27.92 14.27
CA MET A 144 -16.57 -27.85 13.73
C MET A 144 -17.04 -26.40 13.58
N LEU A 145 -16.75 -25.56 14.58
CA LEU A 145 -17.10 -24.15 14.56
C LEU A 145 -16.23 -23.39 13.55
N ALA A 146 -14.95 -23.70 13.44
CA ALA A 146 -14.06 -23.09 12.45
C ALA A 146 -14.56 -23.34 11.01
N HIS A 147 -14.92 -24.58 10.67
CA HIS A 147 -15.50 -24.89 9.36
C HIS A 147 -16.83 -24.16 9.13
N THR A 148 -17.67 -24.05 10.18
CA THR A 148 -18.93 -23.30 10.10
C THR A 148 -18.71 -21.82 9.79
N LEU A 149 -17.79 -21.16 10.50
CA LEU A 149 -17.49 -19.73 10.31
C LEU A 149 -16.78 -19.48 8.97
N LYS A 150 -15.93 -20.41 8.53
CA LYS A 150 -15.31 -20.33 7.20
C LYS A 150 -16.37 -20.44 6.11
N ALA A 151 -17.24 -21.44 6.18
CA ALA A 151 -18.35 -21.58 5.25
C ALA A 151 -19.26 -20.34 5.22
N PHE A 152 -19.55 -19.76 6.39
CA PHE A 152 -20.31 -18.51 6.48
C PHE A 152 -19.60 -17.35 5.77
N THR A 153 -18.31 -17.16 6.04
CA THR A 153 -17.52 -16.07 5.45
C THR A 153 -17.54 -16.17 3.93
N GLU A 154 -17.25 -17.36 3.38
CA GLU A 154 -17.23 -17.63 1.94
C GLU A 154 -18.61 -17.43 1.30
N LEU A 155 -19.70 -17.81 1.98
CA LEU A 155 -21.06 -17.58 1.48
C LEU A 155 -21.42 -16.08 1.43
N MET A 156 -21.03 -15.32 2.44
CA MET A 156 -21.32 -13.88 2.53
C MET A 156 -20.51 -13.06 1.51
N GLU A 157 -19.32 -13.53 1.11
CA GLU A 157 -18.47 -12.87 0.11
C GLU A 157 -19.10 -12.80 -1.31
N HIS A 158 -20.16 -13.58 -1.58
CA HIS A 158 -20.89 -13.53 -2.86
C HIS A 158 -22.00 -12.46 -2.90
N ASP A 159 -22.17 -11.65 -1.86
CA ASP A 159 -23.17 -10.56 -1.75
C ASP A 159 -24.62 -10.93 -2.13
N PHE A 160 -24.98 -12.22 -2.11
CA PHE A 160 -26.39 -12.63 -2.26
C PHE A 160 -27.25 -12.17 -1.07
N VAL A 161 -26.60 -11.93 0.06
CA VAL A 161 -27.21 -11.52 1.32
C VAL A 161 -26.41 -10.36 1.91
N SER A 162 -27.11 -9.31 2.34
CA SER A 162 -26.48 -8.16 3.00
C SER A 162 -26.05 -8.51 4.41
N TRP A 163 -24.89 -8.00 4.85
CA TRP A 163 -24.42 -8.08 6.23
C TRP A 163 -25.41 -7.46 7.24
N GLU A 164 -26.31 -6.58 6.79
CA GLU A 164 -27.36 -5.99 7.63
C GLU A 164 -28.48 -6.97 8.00
N THR A 165 -28.60 -8.12 7.32
CA THR A 165 -29.62 -9.13 7.67
C THR A 165 -29.21 -10.01 8.85
N LEU A 166 -27.99 -9.84 9.36
CA LEU A 166 -27.49 -10.63 10.48
C LEU A 166 -28.25 -10.32 11.77
N SER A 167 -28.66 -11.36 12.46
CA SER A 167 -29.38 -11.24 13.73
C SER A 167 -28.47 -10.67 14.82
N ALA A 168 -29.04 -9.91 15.76
CA ALA A 168 -28.28 -9.45 16.92
C ALA A 168 -27.75 -10.60 17.79
N ALA A 169 -28.39 -11.77 17.78
CA ALA A 169 -27.95 -12.95 18.52
C ALA A 169 -26.68 -13.55 17.88
N PHE A 170 -26.66 -13.66 16.55
CA PHE A 170 -25.51 -14.11 15.79
C PHE A 170 -24.30 -13.21 16.06
N ILE A 171 -24.47 -11.89 15.93
CA ILE A 171 -23.37 -10.94 16.10
C ILE A 171 -22.82 -11.01 17.54
N LYS A 172 -23.69 -11.05 18.55
CA LYS A 172 -23.26 -11.23 19.95
C LYS A 172 -22.46 -12.52 20.16
N LYS A 173 -22.80 -13.59 19.45
CA LYS A 173 -22.05 -14.84 19.52
C LYS A 173 -20.67 -14.72 18.88
N ILE A 174 -20.56 -14.13 17.69
CA ILE A 174 -19.26 -13.86 17.04
C ILE A 174 -18.37 -13.01 17.95
N VAL A 175 -18.93 -11.94 18.53
CA VAL A 175 -18.20 -11.11 19.49
C VAL A 175 -17.80 -11.90 20.74
N SER A 176 -18.65 -12.81 21.24
CA SER A 176 -18.29 -13.66 22.37
C SER A 176 -17.05 -14.52 22.10
N TYR A 177 -16.88 -15.05 20.88
CA TYR A 177 -15.69 -15.82 20.51
C TYR A 177 -14.42 -14.96 20.49
N VAL A 178 -14.53 -13.71 20.03
CA VAL A 178 -13.43 -12.75 20.12
C VAL A 178 -13.11 -12.41 21.57
N ASN A 179 -14.12 -12.25 22.43
CA ASN A 179 -13.95 -11.85 23.84
C ASN A 179 -13.48 -12.98 24.78
N MET A 180 -13.60 -14.24 24.38
CA MET A 180 -13.17 -15.40 25.19
C MET A 180 -11.66 -15.65 25.11
N ASN A 181 -11.00 -15.86 26.26
CA ASN A 181 -9.56 -16.14 26.35
C ASN A 181 -9.16 -17.54 25.87
N THR A 182 -10.06 -18.52 26.00
CA THR A 182 -9.80 -19.94 25.71
C THR A 182 -10.70 -20.42 24.58
N VAL A 183 -10.37 -19.99 23.36
CA VAL A 183 -11.01 -20.47 22.12
C VAL A 183 -9.92 -20.86 21.15
N ASP A 184 -10.23 -21.80 20.26
CA ASP A 184 -9.35 -22.16 19.16
C ASP A 184 -8.95 -20.92 18.34
N ALA A 185 -7.66 -20.81 18.01
CA ALA A 185 -7.12 -19.64 17.33
C ALA A 185 -7.77 -19.42 15.96
N SER A 186 -8.14 -20.49 15.24
CA SER A 186 -8.80 -20.38 13.93
C SER A 186 -10.19 -19.77 14.04
N VAL A 187 -10.94 -20.11 15.09
CA VAL A 187 -12.27 -19.54 15.37
C VAL A 187 -12.15 -18.05 15.67
N GLN A 188 -11.15 -17.65 16.46
CA GLN A 188 -10.90 -16.23 16.76
C GLN A 188 -10.50 -15.45 15.51
N GLN A 189 -9.63 -15.99 14.67
CA GLN A 189 -9.21 -15.38 13.40
C GLN A 189 -10.40 -15.17 12.44
N LEU A 190 -11.23 -16.21 12.26
CA LEU A 190 -12.43 -16.12 11.42
C LEU A 190 -13.45 -15.12 12.01
N SER A 191 -13.63 -15.12 13.33
CA SER A 191 -14.53 -14.17 14.00
C SER A 191 -14.06 -12.72 13.80
N LEU A 192 -12.76 -12.45 13.94
CA LEU A 192 -12.18 -11.12 13.67
C LEU A 192 -12.39 -10.71 12.21
N SER A 193 -12.18 -11.63 11.26
CA SER A 193 -12.36 -11.37 9.82
C SER A 193 -13.82 -11.07 9.46
N ILE A 194 -14.77 -11.78 10.08
CA ILE A 194 -16.21 -11.51 9.95
C ILE A 194 -16.53 -10.09 10.42
N LEU A 195 -16.05 -9.70 11.62
CA LEU A 195 -16.30 -8.38 12.17
C LEU A 195 -15.63 -7.27 11.35
N GLU A 196 -14.42 -7.51 10.84
CA GLU A 196 -13.69 -6.61 9.95
C GLU A 196 -14.52 -6.30 8.69
N ASN A 197 -15.10 -7.33 8.06
CA ASN A 197 -15.93 -7.18 6.87
C ASN A 197 -17.27 -6.49 7.17
N MET A 198 -17.82 -6.67 8.38
CA MET A 198 -19.08 -6.04 8.80
C MET A 198 -18.95 -4.55 9.08
N VAL A 199 -17.88 -4.13 9.76
CA VAL A 199 -17.67 -2.73 10.23
C VAL A 199 -17.93 -1.67 9.13
N PRO A 200 -17.39 -1.79 7.92
CA PRO A 200 -17.52 -0.76 6.89
C PRO A 200 -18.84 -0.82 6.11
N THR A 201 -19.67 -1.85 6.31
CA THR A 201 -20.92 -2.00 5.54
C THR A 201 -22.02 -1.06 6.01
N SER A 202 -22.13 -0.77 7.31
CA SER A 202 -23.13 0.16 7.83
C SER A 202 -22.73 0.79 9.17
N ARG A 203 -23.24 1.99 9.43
CA ARG A 203 -22.96 2.71 10.70
C ARG A 203 -23.48 1.95 11.92
N LEU A 204 -24.62 1.26 11.78
CA LEU A 204 -25.21 0.49 12.88
C LEU A 204 -24.31 -0.70 13.29
N LEU A 205 -23.73 -1.39 12.32
CA LEU A 205 -22.80 -2.50 12.58
C LEU A 205 -21.48 -1.98 13.17
N PHE A 206 -20.95 -0.87 12.67
CA PHE A 206 -19.79 -0.20 13.28
C PHE A 206 -20.00 0.08 14.78
N GLU A 207 -21.12 0.71 15.16
CA GLU A 207 -21.40 1.04 16.57
C GLU A 207 -21.52 -0.20 17.44
N LEU A 208 -22.15 -1.26 16.92
CA LEU A 208 -22.30 -2.53 17.63
C LEU A 208 -20.94 -3.19 17.88
N VAL A 209 -20.09 -3.29 16.85
CA VAL A 209 -18.75 -3.91 16.98
C VAL A 209 -17.87 -3.08 17.91
N LYS A 210 -17.84 -1.75 17.74
CA LYS A 210 -17.07 -0.85 18.61
C LYS A 210 -17.47 -0.96 20.09
N LYS A 211 -18.75 -1.16 20.36
CA LYS A 211 -19.27 -1.30 21.73
C LYS A 211 -18.94 -2.65 22.36
N GLU A 212 -19.08 -3.74 21.60
CA GLU A 212 -18.99 -5.11 22.13
C GLU A 212 -17.55 -5.68 22.08
N VAL A 213 -16.73 -5.24 21.11
CA VAL A 213 -15.29 -5.54 21.03
C VAL A 213 -14.51 -4.30 21.45
N THR A 214 -14.10 -4.26 22.72
CA THR A 214 -13.36 -3.12 23.26
C THR A 214 -11.95 -3.04 22.66
N LEU A 215 -11.39 -1.82 22.63
CA LEU A 215 -10.00 -1.63 22.23
C LEU A 215 -9.04 -2.45 23.08
N ASP A 216 -9.26 -2.54 24.40
CA ASP A 216 -8.47 -3.39 25.31
C ASP A 216 -8.42 -4.85 24.82
N ARG A 217 -9.55 -5.37 24.33
CA ARG A 217 -9.61 -6.71 23.79
C ARG A 217 -8.78 -6.87 22.50
N LEU A 218 -8.89 -5.94 21.56
CA LEU A 218 -8.06 -5.95 20.34
C LEU A 218 -6.57 -5.90 20.68
N LEU A 219 -6.21 -5.10 21.68
CA LEU A 219 -4.83 -5.03 22.17
C LEU A 219 -4.36 -6.37 22.75
N THR A 220 -5.19 -7.07 23.51
CA THR A 220 -4.83 -8.41 24.00
C THR A 220 -4.53 -9.40 22.87
N HIS A 221 -5.30 -9.35 21.78
CA HIS A 221 -5.07 -10.20 20.59
C HIS A 221 -3.82 -9.82 19.81
N LEU A 222 -3.56 -8.51 19.69
CA LEU A 222 -2.35 -8.00 19.04
C LEU A 222 -1.07 -8.35 19.82
N GLN A 223 -1.18 -8.59 21.14
CA GLN A 223 -0.07 -8.96 22.01
C GLN A 223 0.24 -10.45 22.07
N VAL A 224 -0.53 -11.30 21.39
CA VAL A 224 -0.28 -12.75 21.28
C VAL A 224 0.88 -13.03 20.33
N THR A 225 1.58 -14.16 20.48
CA THR A 225 2.68 -14.59 19.59
C THR A 225 2.22 -15.07 18.20
N ASN A 226 0.93 -15.31 18.00
CA ASN A 226 0.39 -15.84 16.74
C ASN A 226 0.24 -14.71 15.70
N ALA A 227 1.14 -14.68 14.71
CA ALA A 227 1.18 -13.65 13.68
C ALA A 227 -0.14 -13.50 12.88
N GLN A 228 -0.84 -14.60 12.61
CA GLN A 228 -2.12 -14.56 11.89
C GLN A 228 -3.24 -13.92 12.74
N LEU A 229 -3.25 -14.21 14.05
CA LEU A 229 -4.19 -13.55 14.96
C LEU A 229 -3.87 -12.05 15.11
N GLN A 230 -2.58 -11.69 15.23
CA GLN A 230 -2.14 -10.30 15.24
C GLN A 230 -2.57 -9.55 13.98
N LEU A 231 -2.43 -10.18 12.82
CA LEU A 231 -2.83 -9.63 11.53
C LEU A 231 -4.32 -9.33 11.48
N LYS A 232 -5.18 -10.29 11.83
CA LYS A 232 -6.65 -10.08 11.85
C LYS A 232 -7.09 -9.08 12.92
N ALA A 233 -6.41 -9.03 14.07
CA ALA A 233 -6.68 -8.03 15.10
C ALA A 233 -6.31 -6.61 14.63
N MET A 234 -5.17 -6.47 13.95
CA MET A 234 -4.76 -5.20 13.33
C MET A 234 -5.72 -4.79 12.21
N ALA A 235 -6.15 -5.72 11.36
CA ALA A 235 -7.09 -5.46 10.27
C ALA A 235 -8.42 -4.88 10.80
N LEU A 236 -9.01 -5.50 11.84
CA LEU A 236 -10.22 -4.98 12.50
C LEU A 236 -9.99 -3.62 13.16
N LEU A 237 -8.84 -3.39 13.80
CA LEU A 237 -8.49 -2.08 14.37
C LEU A 237 -8.46 -1.00 13.29
N ILE A 238 -7.82 -1.28 12.15
CA ILE A 238 -7.75 -0.37 11.02
C ILE A 238 -9.13 -0.12 10.42
N ALA A 239 -9.95 -1.16 10.24
CA ALA A 239 -11.33 -1.03 9.75
C ALA A 239 -12.16 -0.09 10.65
N LEU A 240 -12.03 -0.21 11.98
CA LEU A 240 -12.68 0.68 12.93
C LEU A 240 -12.17 2.12 12.80
N LEU A 241 -10.85 2.33 12.72
CA LEU A 241 -10.25 3.67 12.62
C LEU A 241 -10.61 4.40 11.32
N LEU A 242 -10.70 3.67 10.21
CA LEU A 242 -11.09 4.22 8.90
C LEU A 242 -12.58 4.55 8.83
N THR A 243 -13.43 3.77 9.51
CA THR A 243 -14.90 3.97 9.51
C THR A 243 -15.35 4.99 10.56
N ALA A 244 -14.55 5.21 11.61
CA ALA A 244 -14.83 6.17 12.67
C ALA A 244 -14.92 7.61 12.16
N THR A 245 -15.79 8.42 12.79
CA THR A 245 -15.77 9.88 12.60
C THR A 245 -14.50 10.49 13.20
N ASP A 246 -14.16 11.72 12.82
CA ASP A 246 -12.96 12.39 13.34
C ASP A 246 -12.93 12.53 14.86
N ALA A 247 -14.08 12.67 15.51
CA ALA A 247 -14.15 12.72 16.98
C ALA A 247 -13.84 11.36 17.60
N GLU A 248 -14.50 10.31 17.12
CA GLU A 248 -14.31 8.95 17.63
C GLU A 248 -12.90 8.44 17.37
N ARG A 249 -12.34 8.76 16.20
CA ARG A 249 -10.98 8.40 15.84
C ARG A 249 -9.96 9.02 16.80
N ARG A 250 -10.16 10.29 17.21
CA ARG A 250 -9.32 10.92 18.24
C ARG A 250 -9.43 10.17 19.57
N ASP A 251 -10.64 9.94 20.06
CA ASP A 251 -10.86 9.24 21.33
C ASP A 251 -10.23 7.83 21.33
N MET A 252 -10.34 7.10 20.21
CA MET A 252 -9.71 5.79 20.03
C MET A 252 -8.19 5.89 20.03
N MET A 253 -7.62 6.86 19.30
CA MET A 253 -6.18 7.04 19.21
C MET A 253 -5.55 7.49 20.53
N ASP A 254 -6.23 8.36 21.28
CA ASP A 254 -5.84 8.77 22.63
C ASP A 254 -5.81 7.56 23.57
N TYR A 255 -6.84 6.71 23.53
CA TYR A 255 -6.87 5.46 24.29
C TYR A 255 -5.73 4.50 23.92
N LEU A 256 -5.43 4.36 22.63
CA LEU A 256 -4.31 3.54 22.15
C LEU A 256 -2.96 4.07 22.64
N GLN A 257 -2.80 5.40 22.70
CA GLN A 257 -1.62 6.05 23.25
C GLN A 257 -1.47 5.77 24.75
N GLU A 258 -2.53 5.92 25.54
CA GLU A 258 -2.53 5.62 26.99
C GLU A 258 -2.11 4.17 27.29
N LYS A 259 -2.43 3.24 26.37
CA LYS A 259 -2.09 1.81 26.49
C LYS A 259 -0.71 1.45 25.93
N ASN A 260 0.10 2.42 25.50
CA ASN A 260 1.46 2.22 24.97
C ASN A 260 1.54 1.24 23.79
N ILE A 261 0.50 1.15 22.95
CA ILE A 261 0.50 0.17 21.84
C ILE A 261 1.59 0.47 20.81
N ARG A 262 1.93 1.75 20.60
CA ARG A 262 2.99 2.17 19.68
C ARG A 262 4.32 1.51 20.05
N GLN A 263 4.70 1.54 21.33
CA GLN A 263 5.92 0.92 21.83
C GLN A 263 5.90 -0.60 21.66
N PHE A 264 4.74 -1.24 21.87
CA PHE A 264 4.58 -2.67 21.61
C PHE A 264 4.77 -3.00 20.13
N ILE A 265 4.13 -2.27 19.22
CA ILE A 265 4.27 -2.42 17.77
C ILE A 265 5.74 -2.22 17.36
N HIS A 266 6.38 -1.17 17.86
CA HIS A 266 7.79 -0.88 17.59
C HIS A 266 8.70 -2.03 17.99
N LYS A 267 8.55 -2.55 19.21
CA LYS A 267 9.45 -3.58 19.75
C LYS A 267 9.16 -4.99 19.22
N ASN A 268 7.88 -5.38 19.15
CA ASN A 268 7.50 -6.78 18.95
C ASN A 268 7.00 -7.10 17.54
N ILE A 269 6.60 -6.11 16.75
CA ILE A 269 6.16 -6.30 15.35
C ILE A 269 7.23 -5.81 14.38
N ILE A 270 7.64 -4.54 14.51
CA ILE A 270 8.58 -3.91 13.57
C ILE A 270 10.01 -4.44 13.74
N HIS A 271 10.46 -4.62 14.98
CA HIS A 271 11.79 -5.18 15.30
C HIS A 271 11.72 -6.66 15.70
N SER A 272 10.68 -7.37 15.25
CA SER A 272 10.57 -8.81 15.45
C SER A 272 11.67 -9.55 14.66
N SER A 273 11.94 -10.81 15.02
CA SER A 273 12.89 -11.65 14.28
C SER A 273 12.34 -12.13 12.92
N GLU A 274 11.02 -12.15 12.76
CA GLU A 274 10.37 -12.58 11.53
C GLU A 274 10.22 -11.40 10.55
N PRO A 275 10.36 -11.64 9.23
CA PRO A 275 10.16 -10.60 8.24
C PRO A 275 8.70 -10.13 8.26
N LEU A 276 8.51 -8.82 8.20
CA LEU A 276 7.19 -8.21 8.16
C LEU A 276 6.48 -8.55 6.84
N GLY A 277 5.31 -9.18 6.92
CA GLY A 277 4.48 -9.46 5.74
C GLY A 277 3.84 -8.19 5.16
N ASP A 278 3.57 -8.22 3.86
CA ASP A 278 3.02 -7.10 3.07
C ASP A 278 1.73 -6.50 3.65
N GLU A 279 0.78 -7.34 4.09
CA GLU A 279 -0.47 -6.89 4.70
C GLU A 279 -0.22 -6.14 6.02
N MET A 280 0.65 -6.66 6.88
CA MET A 280 0.98 -5.99 8.14
C MET A 280 1.72 -4.67 7.87
N ALA A 281 2.64 -4.64 6.91
CA ALA A 281 3.32 -3.41 6.50
C ALA A 281 2.33 -2.34 6.00
N HIS A 282 1.32 -2.76 5.24
CA HIS A 282 0.23 -1.89 4.82
C HIS A 282 -0.58 -1.37 6.01
N TYR A 283 -0.99 -2.22 6.95
CA TYR A 283 -1.71 -1.77 8.14
C TYR A 283 -0.91 -0.80 9.01
N LEU A 284 0.41 -0.98 9.14
CA LEU A 284 1.28 -0.02 9.83
C LEU A 284 1.38 1.31 9.10
N TYR A 285 1.46 1.29 7.76
CA TYR A 285 1.37 2.52 6.96
C TYR A 285 0.05 3.26 7.17
N VAL A 286 -1.08 2.53 7.16
CA VAL A 286 -2.41 3.13 7.40
C VAL A 286 -2.49 3.70 8.81
N LEU A 287 -2.05 2.96 9.83
CA LEU A 287 -2.04 3.43 11.22
C LEU A 287 -1.23 4.71 11.38
N GLN A 288 -0.04 4.79 10.77
CA GLN A 288 0.78 6.01 10.76
C GLN A 288 0.04 7.17 10.09
N SER A 289 -0.51 6.95 8.91
CA SER A 289 -1.19 7.99 8.11
C SER A 289 -2.42 8.53 8.82
N VAL A 290 -3.26 7.63 9.36
CA VAL A 290 -4.46 7.97 10.15
C VAL A 290 -4.08 8.79 11.39
N SER A 291 -3.00 8.41 12.08
CA SER A 291 -2.50 9.15 13.25
C SER A 291 -1.99 10.54 12.90
N LEU A 292 -1.20 10.68 11.83
CA LEU A 292 -0.69 11.97 11.36
C LEU A 292 -1.83 12.88 10.89
N ASN A 293 -2.87 12.32 10.28
CA ASN A 293 -4.05 13.05 9.84
C ASN A 293 -4.90 13.61 10.99
N LEU A 294 -4.67 13.20 12.25
CA LEU A 294 -5.27 13.89 13.41
C LEU A 294 -4.78 15.33 13.52
N CYS A 295 -3.57 15.63 13.04
CA CYS A 295 -3.03 16.99 12.99
C CYS A 295 -3.75 17.87 11.95
N GLU A 296 -4.44 17.29 10.96
CA GLU A 296 -5.06 18.03 9.84
C GLU A 296 -6.04 19.10 10.32
N ARG A 297 -6.88 18.78 11.33
CA ARG A 297 -7.84 19.74 11.87
C ARG A 297 -7.14 20.97 12.42
N ARG A 298 -6.09 20.79 13.22
CA ARG A 298 -5.29 21.88 13.79
C ARG A 298 -4.54 22.63 12.69
N MET A 299 -4.01 21.89 11.71
CA MET A 299 -3.30 22.44 10.55
C MET A 299 -4.18 23.38 9.71
N ARG A 300 -5.46 23.02 9.49
CA ARG A 300 -6.42 23.78 8.69
C ARG A 300 -7.14 24.88 9.46
N THR A 301 -7.07 24.88 10.78
CA THR A 301 -7.77 25.88 11.61
C THR A 301 -6.88 27.10 11.81
N SER A 302 -7.31 28.26 11.33
CA SER A 302 -6.64 29.54 11.61
C SER A 302 -6.71 29.91 13.09
N VAL A 303 -5.70 30.63 13.59
CA VAL A 303 -5.77 31.23 14.92
C VAL A 303 -6.84 32.33 14.95
N ASP A 304 -7.71 32.26 15.96
CA ASP A 304 -8.71 33.28 16.29
C ASP A 304 -8.13 34.27 17.31
N PRO A 305 -7.90 35.55 16.92
CA PRO A 305 -7.40 36.57 17.83
C PRO A 305 -8.31 36.86 19.03
N TYR A 306 -9.61 36.51 18.94
CA TYR A 306 -10.58 36.77 20.00
C TYR A 306 -10.66 35.64 21.02
N SER A 307 -10.26 34.42 20.65
CA SER A 307 -10.20 33.26 21.53
C SER A 307 -9.29 33.53 22.73
N GLN A 308 -9.82 33.35 23.94
CA GLN A 308 -9.07 33.54 25.18
C GLN A 308 -7.97 32.48 25.32
N GLU A 309 -8.30 31.21 25.10
CA GLU A 309 -7.37 30.08 25.20
C GLU A 309 -6.16 30.26 24.26
N GLN A 310 -6.39 30.64 23.00
CA GLN A 310 -5.32 30.80 22.02
C GLN A 310 -4.44 32.02 22.33
N ARG A 311 -5.03 33.10 22.89
CA ARG A 311 -4.26 34.24 23.39
C ARG A 311 -3.42 33.87 24.60
N GLU A 312 -3.92 33.04 25.50
CA GLU A 312 -3.16 32.53 26.65
C GLU A 312 -1.99 31.66 26.20
N LEU A 313 -2.17 30.81 25.19
CA LEU A 313 -1.07 30.04 24.58
C LEU A 313 0.02 30.95 24.00
N LEU A 314 -0.35 31.96 23.22
CA LEU A 314 0.59 32.96 22.69
C LEU A 314 1.31 33.74 23.79
N GLN A 315 0.60 34.10 24.86
CA GLN A 315 1.22 34.76 26.01
C GLN A 315 2.19 33.81 26.72
N SER A 316 1.84 32.53 26.88
CA SER A 316 2.71 31.56 27.55
C SER A 316 4.08 31.43 26.86
N LEU A 317 4.13 31.48 25.52
CA LEU A 317 5.40 31.49 24.77
C LEU A 317 6.31 32.66 25.17
N ARG A 318 5.74 33.86 25.26
CA ARG A 318 6.43 35.08 25.68
C ARG A 318 6.93 34.95 27.12
N GLN A 319 6.08 34.47 28.02
CA GLN A 319 6.40 34.32 29.43
C GLN A 319 7.54 33.34 29.65
N THR A 320 7.48 32.16 29.03
CA THR A 320 8.55 31.15 29.12
C THR A 320 9.89 31.66 28.59
N ALA A 321 9.89 32.61 27.64
CA ALA A 321 11.12 33.15 27.07
C ALA A 321 11.78 34.27 27.89
N PHE A 322 10.99 35.13 28.56
CA PHE A 322 11.51 36.39 29.12
C PHE A 322 11.23 36.61 30.62
N GLU A 323 10.31 35.86 31.25
CA GLU A 323 9.95 36.11 32.65
C GLU A 323 10.96 35.57 33.68
N SER A 324 12.01 34.84 33.27
CA SER A 324 13.07 34.41 34.20
C SER A 324 14.07 35.51 34.59
N GLU A 325 14.06 36.68 33.94
CA GLU A 325 15.03 37.78 34.20
C GLU A 325 14.40 39.05 34.80
N SER A 326 13.08 39.15 34.91
CA SER A 326 12.44 40.40 35.35
C SER A 326 12.17 40.41 36.87
N GLU A 327 13.17 40.80 37.66
CA GLU A 327 13.05 41.06 39.12
C GLU A 327 12.13 42.25 39.49
N ALA A 328 11.48 42.91 38.54
CA ALA A 328 10.51 43.96 38.82
C ALA A 328 9.07 43.46 38.58
N PRO A 329 8.15 43.53 39.57
CA PRO A 329 6.78 43.12 39.37
C PRO A 329 6.13 44.04 38.33
N ALA A 330 5.62 43.44 37.25
CA ALA A 330 4.93 44.13 36.15
C ALA A 330 3.67 44.92 36.57
N SER A 331 3.30 44.86 37.86
CA SER A 331 2.18 45.56 38.49
C SER A 331 2.33 47.09 38.53
N ASN A 332 3.55 47.63 38.39
CA ASN A 332 3.80 49.08 38.46
C ASN A 332 3.81 49.80 37.09
N PHE A 333 3.56 49.10 35.98
CA PHE A 333 3.53 49.72 34.65
C PHE A 333 2.13 50.18 34.23
N SER A 334 2.04 51.37 33.63
CA SER A 334 0.82 51.83 32.94
C SER A 334 0.43 50.86 31.82
N THR A 335 -0.87 50.79 31.52
CA THR A 335 -1.43 49.86 30.53
C THR A 335 -0.77 50.00 29.15
N GLU A 336 -0.39 51.22 28.76
CA GLU A 336 0.31 51.50 27.51
C GLU A 336 1.76 51.00 27.51
N ARG A 337 2.49 51.18 28.63
CA ARG A 337 3.86 50.64 28.76
C ARG A 337 3.88 49.11 28.73
N ARG A 338 2.87 48.45 29.33
CA ARG A 338 2.72 46.99 29.26
C ARG A 338 2.48 46.51 27.83
N ARG A 339 1.58 47.15 27.08
CA ARG A 339 1.33 46.81 25.66
C ARG A 339 2.58 47.00 24.80
N SER A 340 3.31 48.10 25.01
CA SER A 340 4.56 48.36 24.29
C SER A 340 5.65 47.33 24.60
N LEU A 341 5.75 46.86 25.86
CA LEU A 341 6.70 45.82 26.25
C LEU A 341 6.34 44.48 25.59
N CYS A 342 5.06 44.07 25.65
CA CYS A 342 4.59 42.84 25.01
C CYS A 342 4.89 42.85 23.49
N ALA A 343 4.61 43.96 22.80
CA ALA A 343 4.91 44.05 21.37
C ALA A 343 6.42 43.94 21.10
N LYS A 344 7.27 44.53 21.94
CA LYS A 344 8.73 44.40 21.80
C LYS A 344 9.20 42.95 21.99
N GLU A 345 8.62 42.23 22.92
CA GLU A 345 8.96 40.82 23.19
C GLU A 345 8.46 39.87 22.10
N PHE A 346 7.25 40.09 21.55
CA PHE A 346 6.80 39.35 20.37
C PHE A 346 7.66 39.63 19.13
N ARG A 347 8.15 40.86 18.98
CA ARG A 347 9.16 41.16 17.95
C ARG A 347 10.45 40.38 18.19
N LYS A 348 10.93 40.30 19.44
CA LYS A 348 12.12 39.50 19.81
C LYS A 348 11.92 37.99 19.59
N LEU A 349 10.70 37.48 19.71
CA LEU A 349 10.35 36.10 19.32
C LEU A 349 10.33 35.89 17.80
N GLY A 350 10.47 36.93 16.99
CA GLY A 350 10.48 36.84 15.54
C GLY A 350 9.09 36.79 14.90
N PHE A 351 8.06 37.32 15.56
CA PHE A 351 6.77 37.61 14.92
C PHE A 351 6.88 38.88 14.05
N THR A 352 6.29 38.83 12.87
CA THR A 352 6.18 39.94 11.93
C THR A 352 5.16 40.95 12.44
N ASN A 353 3.96 40.49 12.78
CA ASN A 353 2.91 41.32 13.39
C ASN A 353 3.06 41.38 14.91
N ASN A 354 4.07 42.09 15.39
CA ASN A 354 4.40 42.19 16.82
C ASN A 354 3.28 42.71 17.74
N SER A 355 2.36 43.54 17.22
CA SER A 355 1.23 44.08 17.97
C SER A 355 0.05 43.11 18.03
N ASN A 356 -0.04 42.19 17.07
CA ASN A 356 -1.05 41.13 17.02
C ASN A 356 -0.45 39.85 16.39
N PRO A 357 0.29 39.04 17.16
CA PRO A 357 1.00 37.87 16.62
C PRO A 357 0.06 36.79 16.06
N ALA A 358 -1.24 36.84 16.38
CA ALA A 358 -2.23 35.95 15.79
C ALA A 358 -2.39 36.13 14.27
N GLU A 359 -2.09 37.32 13.72
CA GLU A 359 -2.15 37.56 12.27
C GLU A 359 -1.15 36.71 11.48
N ASP A 360 0.04 36.47 12.04
CA ASP A 360 1.06 35.61 11.42
C ASP A 360 0.60 34.15 11.30
N LEU A 361 -0.31 33.73 12.20
CA LEU A 361 -0.87 32.38 12.28
C LEU A 361 -2.28 32.28 11.67
N ARG A 362 -2.76 33.34 11.02
CA ARG A 362 -4.06 33.35 10.33
C ARG A 362 -4.03 32.45 9.10
N ARG A 363 -2.88 32.30 8.43
CA ARG A 363 -2.72 31.46 7.25
C ARG A 363 -2.73 29.98 7.64
N ALA A 364 -3.63 29.22 7.01
CA ALA A 364 -3.71 27.77 7.14
C ALA A 364 -3.58 27.12 5.75
N PRO A 365 -2.72 26.10 5.57
CA PRO A 365 -1.78 25.54 6.56
C PRO A 365 -0.61 26.50 6.91
N PRO A 366 0.05 26.35 8.07
CA PRO A 366 -0.17 25.33 9.12
C PRO A 366 -1.10 25.76 10.27
N GLY A 367 -1.62 27.00 10.27
CA GLY A 367 -2.62 27.46 11.23
C GLY A 367 -2.25 27.22 12.71
N LEU A 368 -3.20 26.70 13.48
CA LEU A 368 -3.05 26.42 14.92
C LEU A 368 -1.99 25.37 15.25
N LEU A 369 -1.69 24.44 14.34
CA LEU A 369 -0.68 23.41 14.56
C LEU A 369 0.72 24.01 14.80
N ALA A 370 1.04 25.13 14.14
CA ALA A 370 2.30 25.82 14.38
C ALA A 370 2.36 26.42 15.80
N LEU A 371 1.24 26.94 16.32
CA LEU A 371 1.18 27.44 17.69
C LEU A 371 1.36 26.30 18.70
N ASP A 372 0.74 25.15 18.46
CA ASP A 372 0.88 23.96 19.31
C ASP A 372 2.32 23.49 19.37
N ASN A 373 2.97 23.38 18.21
CA ASN A 373 4.39 22.99 18.11
C ASN A 373 5.31 23.95 18.87
N MET A 374 5.09 25.27 18.73
CA MET A 374 5.89 26.26 19.46
C MET A 374 5.72 26.11 20.98
N VAL A 375 4.48 25.93 21.45
CA VAL A 375 4.18 25.75 22.88
C VAL A 375 4.73 24.42 23.39
N TYR A 376 4.65 23.37 22.57
CA TYR A 376 5.23 22.07 22.89
C TYR A 376 6.73 22.20 23.10
N PHE A 377 7.45 22.83 22.16
CA PHE A 377 8.89 23.07 22.24
C PHE A 377 9.29 23.89 23.48
N SER A 378 8.51 24.93 23.81
CA SER A 378 8.78 25.78 24.98
C SER A 378 8.57 25.03 26.31
N ARG A 379 7.64 24.08 26.36
CA ARG A 379 7.31 23.31 27.58
C ARG A 379 8.18 22.06 27.76
N HIS A 380 8.45 21.31 26.69
CA HIS A 380 9.14 20.02 26.77
C HIS A 380 10.67 20.16 26.66
N THR A 381 11.15 21.18 25.97
CA THR A 381 12.59 21.46 25.82
C THR A 381 12.94 22.91 26.20
N PRO A 382 12.60 23.36 27.43
CA PRO A 382 12.70 24.77 27.82
C PRO A 382 14.13 25.32 27.68
N ASN A 383 15.15 24.52 28.00
CA ASN A 383 16.54 24.93 27.85
C ASN A 383 16.94 25.21 26.38
N ALA A 384 16.46 24.39 25.45
CA ALA A 384 16.73 24.59 24.02
C ALA A 384 15.93 25.79 23.48
N TYR A 385 14.70 25.95 23.94
CA TYR A 385 13.84 27.09 23.60
C TYR A 385 14.43 28.43 24.07
N SER A 386 14.72 28.56 25.37
CA SER A 386 15.31 29.79 25.92
C SER A 386 16.65 30.11 25.26
N ARG A 387 17.49 29.09 25.01
CA ARG A 387 18.74 29.28 24.26
C ARG A 387 18.48 29.84 22.87
N PHE A 388 17.56 29.25 22.09
CA PHE A 388 17.21 29.73 20.76
C PHE A 388 16.79 31.20 20.81
N VAL A 389 15.84 31.54 21.70
CA VAL A 389 15.26 32.88 21.75
C VAL A 389 16.26 33.91 22.24
N LEU A 390 17.01 33.63 23.32
CA LEU A 390 17.96 34.57 23.89
C LEU A 390 19.16 34.81 22.96
N GLU A 391 19.69 33.77 22.31
CA GLU A 391 20.79 33.90 21.35
C GLU A 391 20.43 34.74 20.13
N ASN A 392 19.15 34.77 19.73
CA ASN A 392 18.71 35.53 18.55
C ASN A 392 18.12 36.90 18.92
N SER A 393 17.56 37.08 20.13
CA SER A 393 16.96 38.35 20.55
C SER A 393 17.93 39.34 21.19
N SER A 394 19.11 38.87 21.62
CA SER A 394 20.20 39.70 22.15
C SER A 394 21.14 40.25 21.07
N ARG A 395 21.00 39.77 19.82
CA ARG A 395 21.82 40.22 18.70
C ARG A 395 21.31 41.55 18.17
N GLU A 396 22.26 42.47 17.95
CA GLU A 396 22.02 43.77 17.31
C GLU A 396 22.41 43.76 15.81
N ASP A 397 22.96 42.64 15.31
CA ASP A 397 23.29 42.45 13.90
C ASP A 397 22.08 41.92 13.10
N LYS A 398 22.20 41.85 11.77
CA LYS A 398 21.12 41.40 10.85
C LYS A 398 20.99 39.87 10.75
N HIS A 399 21.62 39.14 11.67
CA HIS A 399 21.78 37.68 11.60
C HIS A 399 20.89 36.95 12.61
N GLU A 400 19.88 37.61 13.16
CA GLU A 400 18.89 37.03 14.04
C GLU A 400 17.98 36.06 13.29
N CYS A 401 17.86 34.82 13.77
CA CYS A 401 16.91 33.85 13.24
C CYS A 401 15.53 34.08 13.87
N PRO A 402 14.47 34.39 13.08
CA PRO A 402 13.16 34.71 13.63
C PRO A 402 12.46 33.42 14.07
N PHE A 403 12.39 33.15 15.38
CA PHE A 403 11.85 31.90 15.92
C PHE A 403 10.41 31.63 15.45
N ALA A 404 9.49 32.59 15.59
CA ALA A 404 8.09 32.40 15.23
C ALA A 404 7.89 32.16 13.73
N ARG A 405 8.44 33.03 12.88
CA ARG A 405 8.37 32.86 11.41
C ARG A 405 8.97 31.52 10.96
N SER A 406 10.11 31.13 11.54
CA SER A 406 10.76 29.85 11.26
C SER A 406 9.91 28.66 11.69
N SER A 407 9.27 28.74 12.86
CA SER A 407 8.41 27.68 13.40
C SER A 407 7.17 27.45 12.54
N ILE A 408 6.54 28.53 12.06
CA ILE A 408 5.39 28.47 11.15
C ILE A 408 5.81 27.77 9.86
N GLN A 409 6.87 28.24 9.20
CA GLN A 409 7.28 27.66 7.92
C GLN A 409 7.81 26.24 8.06
N LEU A 410 8.52 25.91 9.15
CA LEU A 410 8.97 24.55 9.43
C LEU A 410 7.79 23.60 9.65
N THR A 411 6.75 24.03 10.38
CA THR A 411 5.56 23.20 10.57
C THR A 411 4.91 22.86 9.24
N LEU A 412 4.81 23.82 8.32
CA LEU A 412 4.31 23.58 6.97
C LEU A 412 5.18 22.56 6.21
N ILE A 413 6.50 22.72 6.24
CA ILE A 413 7.45 21.80 5.60
C ILE A 413 7.28 20.37 6.15
N LEU A 414 7.13 20.21 7.47
CA LEU A 414 6.90 18.91 8.08
C LEU A 414 5.57 18.29 7.68
N CYS A 415 4.49 19.09 7.59
CA CYS A 415 3.20 18.62 7.07
C CYS A 415 3.33 18.10 5.63
N GLU A 416 4.07 18.80 4.77
CA GLU A 416 4.29 18.41 3.37
C GLU A 416 5.17 17.16 3.25
N ILE A 417 6.24 17.05 4.04
CA ILE A 417 7.14 15.88 4.04
C ILE A 417 6.44 14.62 4.58
N LEU A 418 5.52 14.79 5.54
CA LEU A 418 4.80 13.70 6.18
C LEU A 418 3.42 13.44 5.57
N HIS A 419 3.04 14.16 4.50
CA HIS A 419 1.77 14.00 3.79
C HIS A 419 0.53 14.17 4.71
N VAL A 420 0.58 15.12 5.65
CA VAL A 420 -0.51 15.37 6.61
C VAL A 420 -1.74 15.91 5.88
N GLY A 421 -2.88 15.25 6.05
CA GLY A 421 -4.16 15.58 5.41
C GLY A 421 -4.35 14.96 4.03
N GLU A 422 -3.44 14.09 3.60
CA GLU A 422 -3.62 13.28 2.38
C GLU A 422 -4.37 11.97 2.71
N PRO A 423 -5.25 11.48 1.83
CA PRO A 423 -5.93 10.21 2.02
C PRO A 423 -4.92 9.04 2.03
N CYS A 424 -5.21 8.00 2.81
CA CYS A 424 -4.37 6.80 2.83
C CYS A 424 -4.45 6.06 1.50
N SER A 425 -3.31 5.63 0.97
CA SER A 425 -3.28 4.71 -0.17
C SER A 425 -3.72 3.30 0.25
N GLU A 426 -4.37 2.55 -0.65
CA GLU A 426 -4.80 1.16 -0.41
C GLU A 426 -3.69 0.11 -0.58
N THR A 427 -2.55 0.49 -1.16
CA THR A 427 -1.47 -0.45 -1.50
C THR A 427 -0.12 -0.05 -0.93
N ALA A 428 0.02 1.17 -0.39
CA ALA A 428 1.28 1.62 0.17
C ALA A 428 1.66 0.82 1.44
N GLN A 429 2.94 0.49 1.54
CA GLN A 429 3.54 -0.28 2.63
C GLN A 429 4.68 0.48 3.33
N ALA A 430 5.08 1.65 2.81
CA ALA A 430 6.21 2.41 3.32
C ALA A 430 5.82 3.28 4.52
N PHE A 431 6.38 2.99 5.69
CA PHE A 431 6.21 3.78 6.91
C PHE A 431 7.57 4.14 7.54
N TYR A 432 7.56 5.05 8.52
CA TYR A 432 8.74 5.45 9.30
C TYR A 432 8.81 4.67 10.60
N PRO A 433 9.78 3.75 10.81
CA PRO A 433 9.84 2.95 12.03
C PRO A 433 9.94 3.80 13.31
N MET A 434 10.69 4.90 13.27
CA MET A 434 10.81 5.82 14.41
C MET A 434 9.49 6.45 14.85
N PHE A 435 8.47 6.50 13.99
CA PHE A 435 7.13 6.95 14.36
C PHE A 435 6.62 6.12 15.55
N PHE A 436 6.63 4.79 15.43
CA PHE A 436 6.12 3.90 16.46
C PHE A 436 6.94 3.90 17.75
N GLY A 437 8.20 4.34 17.69
CA GLY A 437 9.09 4.43 18.85
C GLY A 437 9.00 5.76 19.61
N GLN A 438 8.15 6.70 19.20
CA GLN A 438 8.03 8.02 19.81
C GLN A 438 6.56 8.40 20.01
N ASP A 439 6.26 8.88 21.22
CA ASP A 439 5.00 9.56 21.53
C ASP A 439 5.11 11.01 21.05
N HIS A 440 3.97 11.64 20.70
CA HIS A 440 3.96 13.01 20.14
C HIS A 440 4.99 13.20 19.01
N PHE A 441 5.07 12.19 18.12
CA PHE A 441 6.13 12.11 17.10
C PHE A 441 6.27 13.38 16.26
N PHE A 442 5.16 14.02 15.90
CA PHE A 442 5.18 15.23 15.05
C PHE A 442 5.84 16.40 15.80
N GLU A 443 5.46 16.60 17.06
CA GLU A 443 5.99 17.64 17.92
C GLU A 443 7.46 17.40 18.30
N GLU A 444 7.83 16.15 18.59
CA GLU A 444 9.22 15.76 18.88
C GLU A 444 10.13 15.93 17.64
N LEU A 445 9.63 15.56 16.46
CA LEU A 445 10.33 15.82 15.20
C LEU A 445 10.48 17.33 14.96
N PHE A 446 9.45 18.13 15.25
CA PHE A 446 9.52 19.58 15.19
C PHE A 446 10.61 20.14 16.13
N CYS A 447 10.69 19.67 17.38
CA CYS A 447 11.71 20.09 18.35
C CYS A 447 13.15 19.86 17.84
N VAL A 448 13.40 18.74 17.18
CA VAL A 448 14.69 18.46 16.54
C VAL A 448 14.94 19.39 15.35
N CYS A 449 13.93 19.55 14.49
CA CYS A 449 14.07 20.31 13.26
C CYS A 449 14.16 21.83 13.49
N ILE A 450 13.52 22.40 14.51
CA ILE A 450 13.64 23.84 14.80
C ILE A 450 15.04 24.19 15.31
N GLN A 451 15.66 23.30 16.08
CA GLN A 451 17.07 23.43 16.47
C GLN A 451 18.00 23.33 15.26
N LEU A 452 17.69 22.43 14.31
CA LEU A 452 18.40 22.35 13.03
C LEU A 452 18.27 23.64 12.23
N VAL A 453 17.09 24.26 12.17
CA VAL A 453 16.91 25.57 11.50
C VAL A 453 17.87 26.62 12.07
N ASN A 454 17.97 26.74 13.40
CA ASN A 454 18.90 27.70 14.02
C ASN A 454 20.36 27.39 13.69
N LYS A 455 20.72 26.10 13.69
CA LYS A 455 22.08 25.65 13.37
C LYS A 455 22.43 25.97 11.91
N THR A 456 21.60 25.56 10.96
CA THR A 456 21.81 25.82 9.53
C THR A 456 21.82 27.33 9.23
N TRP A 457 20.94 28.11 9.88
CA TRP A 457 20.95 29.57 9.78
C TRP A 457 22.32 30.18 10.15
N LYS A 458 22.91 29.74 11.27
CA LYS A 458 24.23 30.19 11.73
C LYS A 458 25.35 29.72 10.81
N GLU A 459 25.31 28.47 10.36
CA GLU A 459 26.29 27.91 9.42
C GLU A 459 26.30 28.68 8.10
N MET A 460 25.13 29.12 7.62
CA MET A 460 24.99 29.94 6.42
C MET A 460 25.35 31.42 6.64
N ARG A 461 25.55 31.86 7.90
CA ARG A 461 25.62 33.28 8.28
C ARG A 461 24.48 34.08 7.67
N ALA A 462 23.28 33.49 7.68
CA ALA A 462 22.12 34.00 6.98
C ALA A 462 21.60 35.33 7.56
N THR A 463 20.92 36.10 6.71
CA THR A 463 20.12 37.26 7.11
C THR A 463 18.65 37.02 6.79
N GLN A 464 17.77 37.95 7.14
CA GLN A 464 16.33 37.88 6.80
C GLN A 464 16.05 37.68 5.29
N GLU A 465 16.96 38.12 4.41
CA GLU A 465 16.84 37.96 2.95
C GLU A 465 17.11 36.52 2.49
N ASP A 466 17.84 35.73 3.29
CA ASP A 466 18.17 34.33 2.99
C ASP A 466 17.19 33.35 3.61
N PHE A 467 16.12 33.83 4.25
CA PHE A 467 15.18 33.02 5.01
C PHE A 467 14.65 31.81 4.24
N ASP A 468 14.15 32.02 3.02
CA ASP A 468 13.60 30.94 2.20
C ASP A 468 14.69 29.94 1.75
N LYS A 469 15.92 30.43 1.49
CA LYS A 469 17.06 29.58 1.12
C LYS A 469 17.48 28.67 2.28
N VAL A 470 17.54 29.21 3.50
CA VAL A 470 17.87 28.43 4.71
C VAL A 470 16.84 27.31 4.89
N LEU A 471 15.55 27.62 4.77
CA LEU A 471 14.51 26.61 4.94
C LEU A 471 14.47 25.58 3.81
N GLN A 472 14.88 25.95 2.59
CA GLN A 472 15.10 24.99 1.51
C GLN A 472 16.25 24.02 1.83
N VAL A 473 17.37 24.51 2.37
CA VAL A 473 18.47 23.66 2.85
C VAL A 473 17.99 22.74 3.96
N VAL A 474 17.23 23.26 4.93
CA VAL A 474 16.68 22.45 6.04
C VAL A 474 15.72 21.39 5.52
N ARG A 475 14.83 21.73 4.58
CA ARG A 475 13.95 20.77 3.92
C ARG A 475 14.75 19.63 3.28
N GLU A 476 15.81 19.96 2.57
CA GLU A 476 16.70 18.97 1.96
C GLU A 476 17.40 18.08 3.00
N GLN A 477 17.91 18.67 4.09
CA GLN A 477 18.52 17.93 5.21
C GLN A 477 17.53 16.93 5.81
N ILE A 478 16.28 17.35 6.05
CA ILE A 478 15.22 16.49 6.61
C ILE A 478 14.86 15.38 5.62
N THR A 479 14.54 15.71 4.37
CA THR A 479 14.12 14.74 3.36
C THR A 479 15.20 13.68 3.09
N ARG A 480 16.47 14.09 2.90
CA ARG A 480 17.60 13.15 2.72
C ARG A 480 17.83 12.27 3.95
N THR A 481 17.54 12.76 5.15
CA THR A 481 17.69 11.95 6.37
C THR A 481 16.56 10.94 6.53
N LEU A 482 15.31 11.35 6.23
CA LEU A 482 14.14 10.48 6.30
C LEU A 482 14.16 9.35 5.26
N SER A 483 14.72 9.59 4.07
CA SER A 483 14.86 8.56 3.03
C SER A 483 15.76 7.40 3.48
N LEU A 484 16.63 7.61 4.47
CA LEU A 484 17.46 6.58 5.10
C LEU A 484 16.72 5.75 6.16
N LYS A 485 15.40 5.95 6.32
CA LYS A 485 14.49 5.25 7.24
C LYS A 485 15.09 5.04 8.65
N PRO A 486 15.43 6.10 9.38
CA PRO A 486 15.97 5.97 10.74
C PRO A 486 14.98 5.22 11.66
N THR A 487 15.51 4.35 12.51
CA THR A 487 14.70 3.49 13.41
C THR A 487 14.32 4.16 14.72
N SER A 488 14.98 5.26 15.08
CA SER A 488 14.69 6.08 16.27
C SER A 488 14.91 7.57 16.00
N LEU A 489 14.30 8.42 16.84
CA LEU A 489 14.45 9.87 16.75
C LEU A 489 15.89 10.32 17.06
N GLU A 490 16.59 9.67 17.98
CA GLU A 490 18.00 9.97 18.27
C GLU A 490 18.92 9.65 17.09
N LEU A 491 18.63 8.57 16.34
CA LEU A 491 19.35 8.27 15.11
C LEU A 491 19.07 9.32 14.02
N PHE A 492 17.81 9.74 13.87
CA PHE A 492 17.44 10.85 12.98
C PHE A 492 18.18 12.13 13.36
N LYS A 493 18.14 12.52 14.63
CA LYS A 493 18.83 13.70 15.18
C LYS A 493 20.32 13.67 14.94
N THR A 494 20.97 12.52 15.11
CA THR A 494 22.41 12.36 14.86
C THR A 494 22.73 12.54 13.37
N ARG A 495 21.98 11.86 12.49
CA ARG A 495 22.19 11.92 11.03
C ARG A 495 21.93 13.30 10.45
N VAL A 496 20.81 13.92 10.83
CA VAL A 496 20.45 15.25 10.30
C VAL A 496 21.43 16.33 10.77
N ASN A 497 22.02 16.17 11.97
CA ASN A 497 23.06 17.08 12.45
C ASN A 497 24.43 16.84 11.81
N ALA A 498 24.73 15.60 11.40
CA ALA A 498 25.94 15.29 10.65
C ALA A 498 25.89 15.87 9.23
N LEU A 499 24.70 15.91 8.62
CA LEU A 499 24.42 16.53 7.32
C LEU A 499 24.34 18.06 7.42
N ASN A 500 25.41 18.70 7.89
CA ASN A 500 25.50 20.16 8.05
C ASN A 500 25.51 20.90 6.69
N TYR A 501 25.45 22.24 6.71
CA TYR A 501 25.41 23.05 5.49
C TYR A 501 26.60 22.81 4.56
N SER A 502 27.82 22.60 5.09
CA SER A 502 29.00 22.34 4.26
C SER A 502 28.92 20.99 3.55
N GLU A 503 28.35 19.97 4.19
CA GLU A 503 28.11 18.68 3.57
C GLU A 503 27.02 18.79 2.48
N ILE A 504 25.95 19.56 2.73
CA ILE A 504 24.96 19.87 1.69
C ILE A 504 25.60 20.59 0.50
N LEU A 505 26.48 21.57 0.75
CA LEU A 505 27.19 22.27 -0.32
C LEU A 505 28.11 21.34 -1.11
N LYS A 506 28.83 20.43 -0.43
CA LYS A 506 29.65 19.40 -1.12
C LYS A 506 28.79 18.51 -1.97
N LEU A 507 27.65 18.01 -1.45
CA LEU A 507 26.71 17.19 -2.21
C LEU A 507 26.20 17.94 -3.44
N ARG A 508 25.73 19.19 -3.27
CA ARG A 508 25.27 20.03 -4.39
C ARG A 508 26.38 20.34 -5.39
N GLN A 509 27.62 20.54 -4.93
CA GLN A 509 28.76 20.77 -5.81
C GLN A 509 29.11 19.52 -6.61
N THR A 510 29.16 18.35 -5.97
CA THR A 510 29.36 17.07 -6.65
C THR A 510 28.23 16.80 -7.65
N GLU A 511 26.98 17.07 -7.26
CA GLU A 511 25.81 16.97 -8.14
C GLU A 511 25.91 17.93 -9.32
N ARG A 512 26.36 19.18 -9.11
CA ARG A 512 26.55 20.18 -10.18
C ARG A 512 27.72 19.85 -11.10
N LEU A 513 28.86 19.44 -10.58
CA LEU A 513 30.01 19.03 -11.39
C LEU A 513 29.65 17.82 -12.25
N HIS A 514 28.97 16.84 -11.66
CA HIS A 514 28.45 15.71 -12.41
C HIS A 514 27.43 16.15 -13.46
N GLN A 515 26.59 17.15 -13.16
CA GLN A 515 25.67 17.73 -14.13
C GLN A 515 26.39 18.47 -15.26
N GLU A 516 27.43 19.26 -14.99
CA GLU A 516 28.22 19.97 -16.00
C GLU A 516 28.95 18.98 -16.92
N GLU A 517 29.60 17.96 -16.37
CA GLU A 517 30.25 16.90 -17.14
C GLU A 517 29.25 16.13 -18.02
N THR A 518 28.07 15.80 -17.50
CA THR A 518 27.03 15.09 -18.26
C THR A 518 26.37 15.95 -19.34
N LEU A 519 26.53 17.27 -19.29
CA LEU A 519 25.99 18.22 -20.28
C LEU A 519 27.00 18.66 -21.34
N ALA A 520 28.28 18.27 -21.24
CA ALA A 520 29.27 18.57 -22.27
C ALA A 520 28.86 17.95 -23.62
N VAL A 521 29.04 18.67 -24.73
CA VAL A 521 28.57 18.24 -26.06
C VAL A 521 29.06 16.84 -26.45
N PRO A 522 30.35 16.48 -26.29
CA PRO A 522 30.82 15.13 -26.61
C PRO A 522 30.19 14.04 -25.72
N VAL A 523 29.84 14.38 -24.48
CA VAL A 523 29.19 13.47 -23.53
C VAL A 523 27.71 13.27 -23.90
N LEU A 524 27.03 14.32 -24.35
CA LEU A 524 25.67 14.22 -24.89
C LEU A 524 25.62 13.40 -26.20
N GLU A 525 26.58 13.58 -27.10
CA GLU A 525 26.70 12.75 -28.31
C GLU A 525 26.94 11.28 -27.96
N LEU A 526 27.84 11.01 -27.00
CA LEU A 526 28.06 9.66 -26.49
C LEU A 526 26.80 9.09 -25.83
N ARG A 527 26.07 9.89 -25.05
CA ARG A 527 24.81 9.50 -24.41
C ARG A 527 23.78 9.03 -25.44
N GLU A 528 23.56 9.81 -26.50
CA GLU A 528 22.62 9.44 -27.57
C GLU A 528 23.07 8.21 -28.35
N ARG A 529 24.40 8.01 -28.51
CA ARG A 529 24.95 6.81 -29.16
C ARG A 529 24.78 5.54 -28.32
N LEU A 530 24.88 5.63 -27.00
CA LEU A 530 24.73 4.49 -26.06
C LEU A 530 23.26 4.12 -25.81
N LYS A 531 22.35 5.09 -25.93
CA LYS A 531 20.94 4.95 -25.60
C LYS A 531 20.25 3.72 -26.26
N PRO A 532 20.44 3.39 -27.55
CA PRO A 532 19.78 2.24 -28.16
C PRO A 532 20.21 0.89 -27.56
N GLU A 533 21.51 0.75 -27.26
CA GLU A 533 22.06 -0.48 -26.68
C GLU A 533 21.54 -0.70 -25.25
N LEU A 534 21.51 0.37 -24.44
CA LEU A 534 20.99 0.30 -23.07
C LEU A 534 19.46 0.11 -23.03
N LEU A 535 18.73 0.70 -23.98
CA LEU A 535 17.31 0.43 -24.14
C LEU A 535 17.04 -1.03 -24.51
N GLU A 536 17.89 -1.65 -25.33
CA GLU A 536 17.79 -3.09 -25.63
C GLU A 536 18.09 -3.94 -24.39
N LEU A 537 19.04 -3.54 -23.54
CA LEU A 537 19.29 -4.20 -22.26
C LEU A 537 18.07 -4.13 -21.33
N ILE A 538 17.45 -2.94 -21.21
CA ILE A 538 16.21 -2.77 -20.44
C ILE A 538 15.10 -3.64 -21.06
N ARG A 539 14.99 -3.66 -22.39
CA ARG A 539 14.02 -4.48 -23.11
C ARG A 539 14.16 -5.97 -22.75
N GLN A 540 15.39 -6.48 -22.74
CA GLN A 540 15.68 -7.85 -22.33
C GLN A 540 15.33 -8.09 -20.86
N GLN A 541 15.63 -7.15 -19.96
CA GLN A 541 15.26 -7.24 -18.56
C GLN A 541 13.73 -7.28 -18.38
N ARG A 542 12.96 -6.47 -19.10
CA ARG A 542 11.48 -6.50 -19.04
C ARG A 542 10.94 -7.85 -19.47
N LEU A 543 11.48 -8.43 -20.55
CA LEU A 543 11.08 -9.77 -21.01
C LEU A 543 11.43 -10.85 -19.99
N LEU A 544 12.61 -10.77 -19.36
CA LEU A 544 13.00 -11.68 -18.28
C LEU A 544 12.08 -11.55 -17.07
N HIS A 545 11.71 -10.32 -16.66
CA HIS A 545 10.76 -10.08 -15.57
C HIS A 545 9.39 -10.69 -15.87
N LEU A 546 8.89 -10.50 -17.09
CA LEU A 546 7.66 -11.17 -17.52
C LEU A 546 7.81 -12.69 -17.46
N CYS A 547 8.97 -13.24 -17.83
CA CYS A 547 9.24 -14.67 -17.76
C CYS A 547 9.32 -15.22 -16.33
N GLU A 548 9.83 -14.44 -15.38
CA GLU A 548 9.76 -14.75 -13.94
C GLU A 548 8.29 -14.82 -13.52
N GLY A 549 7.53 -13.76 -13.79
CA GLY A 549 6.11 -13.66 -13.51
C GLY A 549 5.80 -12.94 -12.19
N THR A 550 4.52 -12.65 -11.98
CA THR A 550 4.07 -11.83 -10.85
C THR A 550 2.72 -12.28 -10.32
N LEU A 551 2.55 -12.16 -9.00
CA LEU A 551 1.27 -12.33 -8.32
C LEU A 551 0.44 -11.05 -8.46
N PHE A 552 -0.79 -11.22 -8.91
CA PHE A 552 -1.78 -10.17 -9.08
C PHE A 552 -2.98 -10.46 -8.17
N ARG A 553 -3.61 -9.40 -7.67
CA ARG A 553 -4.91 -9.54 -7.01
C ARG A 553 -5.99 -9.77 -8.04
N LYS A 554 -6.93 -10.67 -7.78
CA LYS A 554 -8.12 -10.79 -8.61
C LYS A 554 -8.96 -9.52 -8.54
N ILE A 555 -9.38 -9.06 -9.70
CA ILE A 555 -10.28 -7.93 -9.84
C ILE A 555 -11.68 -8.42 -9.47
N SER A 556 -12.03 -8.26 -8.20
CA SER A 556 -13.37 -8.53 -7.70
C SER A 556 -14.07 -7.20 -7.45
N SER A 557 -15.35 -7.09 -7.83
CA SER A 557 -16.18 -5.95 -7.38
C SER A 557 -16.45 -6.00 -5.86
N ARG A 558 -16.07 -7.11 -5.21
CA ARG A 558 -16.43 -7.52 -3.86
C ARG A 558 -15.16 -7.81 -3.06
N ARG A 559 -15.17 -7.50 -1.77
CA ARG A 559 -14.10 -7.83 -0.81
C ARG A 559 -14.04 -9.34 -0.57
N ARG A 560 -13.70 -10.11 -1.60
CA ARG A 560 -13.19 -11.47 -1.42
C ARG A 560 -11.85 -11.35 -0.72
N GLN A 561 -11.54 -12.30 0.16
CA GLN A 561 -10.16 -12.57 0.56
C GLN A 561 -9.23 -12.45 -0.65
N ASP A 562 -8.04 -11.88 -0.47
CA ASP A 562 -7.01 -11.60 -1.49
C ASP A 562 -6.64 -12.87 -2.30
N LYS A 563 -7.54 -13.32 -3.17
CA LYS A 563 -7.30 -14.44 -4.08
C LYS A 563 -6.31 -13.93 -5.12
N LEU A 564 -5.08 -14.37 -4.96
CA LEU A 564 -3.99 -14.05 -5.87
C LEU A 564 -4.06 -14.99 -7.08
N TRP A 565 -3.69 -14.44 -8.23
CA TRP A 565 -3.44 -15.20 -9.44
C TRP A 565 -2.07 -14.83 -9.96
N TYR A 566 -1.39 -15.76 -10.62
CA TYR A 566 -0.07 -15.55 -11.15
C TYR A 566 -0.12 -15.48 -12.66
N CYS A 567 0.69 -14.59 -13.23
CA CYS A 567 0.89 -14.49 -14.66
C CYS A 567 2.39 -14.47 -14.95
N ARG A 568 2.81 -15.20 -15.98
CA ARG A 568 4.19 -15.22 -16.48
C ARG A 568 4.25 -15.47 -17.98
N LEU A 569 5.29 -15.00 -18.64
CA LEU A 569 5.58 -15.24 -20.05
C LEU A 569 6.40 -16.52 -20.23
N SER A 570 6.12 -17.28 -21.28
CA SER A 570 6.92 -18.44 -21.64
C SER A 570 8.36 -18.02 -22.00
N PRO A 571 9.41 -18.81 -21.71
CA PRO A 571 10.81 -18.45 -22.00
C PRO A 571 11.12 -18.14 -23.47
N ASN A 572 10.25 -18.57 -24.40
CA ASN A 572 10.37 -18.25 -25.83
C ASN A 572 9.62 -16.97 -26.24
N HIS A 573 9.01 -16.26 -25.29
CA HIS A 573 8.24 -15.03 -25.45
C HIS A 573 7.00 -15.15 -26.35
N LYS A 574 6.40 -16.34 -26.45
CA LYS A 574 5.28 -16.60 -27.37
C LYS A 574 3.93 -16.78 -26.70
N VAL A 575 3.88 -17.08 -25.39
CA VAL A 575 2.63 -17.38 -24.69
C VAL A 575 2.68 -16.79 -23.28
N LEU A 576 1.66 -16.02 -22.90
CA LEU A 576 1.41 -15.66 -21.51
C LEU A 576 0.64 -16.79 -20.83
N HIS A 577 1.17 -17.28 -19.72
CA HIS A 577 0.59 -18.31 -18.88
C HIS A 577 0.06 -17.68 -17.59
N TYR A 578 -1.16 -18.02 -17.20
CA TYR A 578 -1.73 -17.53 -15.96
C TYR A 578 -2.64 -18.54 -15.27
N GLY A 579 -2.98 -18.26 -14.02
CA GLY A 579 -3.84 -19.12 -13.23
C GLY A 579 -3.93 -18.69 -11.77
N ASP A 580 -4.92 -19.21 -11.06
CA ASP A 580 -5.12 -18.98 -9.64
C ASP A 580 -4.00 -19.65 -8.83
N VAL A 581 -3.62 -19.02 -7.72
CA VAL A 581 -2.57 -19.54 -6.84
C VAL A 581 -3.11 -19.70 -5.42
N GLU A 582 -2.75 -20.81 -4.78
CA GLU A 582 -3.06 -21.06 -3.37
C GLU A 582 -2.22 -20.16 -2.45
N GLU A 583 -2.78 -19.83 -1.28
CA GLU A 583 -2.17 -18.94 -0.30
C GLU A 583 -0.81 -19.49 0.16
N GLY A 584 0.26 -18.68 0.04
CA GLY A 584 1.63 -19.04 0.43
C GLY A 584 2.54 -19.52 -0.72
N VAL A 585 2.03 -19.74 -1.93
CA VAL A 585 2.85 -20.08 -3.11
C VAL A 585 3.29 -18.82 -3.84
N GLN A 586 4.59 -18.51 -3.85
CA GLN A 586 5.11 -17.27 -4.46
C GLN A 586 5.43 -17.40 -5.95
N SER A 587 5.89 -18.56 -6.42
CA SER A 587 6.24 -18.79 -7.81
C SER A 587 5.80 -20.19 -8.25
N PRO A 588 4.59 -20.31 -8.82
CA PRO A 588 4.11 -21.58 -9.32
C PRO A 588 4.90 -22.04 -10.58
N PRO A 589 5.11 -23.35 -10.76
CA PRO A 589 5.68 -23.88 -12.00
C PRO A 589 4.78 -23.51 -13.20
N ILE A 590 5.39 -23.28 -14.38
CA ILE A 590 4.63 -22.82 -15.55
C ILE A 590 3.57 -23.82 -16.00
N GLU A 591 3.77 -25.10 -15.69
CA GLU A 591 2.84 -26.20 -15.99
C GLU A 591 1.54 -26.14 -15.17
N SER A 592 1.57 -25.55 -13.97
CA SER A 592 0.35 -25.40 -13.15
C SER A 592 -0.52 -24.21 -13.58
N LEU A 593 0.00 -23.35 -14.47
CA LEU A 593 -0.73 -22.23 -15.05
C LEU A 593 -1.44 -22.70 -16.32
N LEU A 594 -2.69 -23.13 -16.14
CA LEU A 594 -3.49 -23.78 -17.17
C LEU A 594 -3.95 -22.81 -18.27
N GLU A 595 -4.12 -21.53 -17.92
CA GLU A 595 -4.64 -20.52 -18.83
C GLU A 595 -3.53 -19.92 -19.69
N LYS A 596 -3.80 -19.69 -20.98
CA LYS A 596 -2.80 -19.29 -21.97
C LYS A 596 -3.35 -18.27 -22.95
N ILE A 597 -2.56 -17.23 -23.22
CA ILE A 597 -2.80 -16.26 -24.31
C ILE A 597 -1.57 -16.26 -25.21
N PRO A 598 -1.69 -16.67 -26.48
CA PRO A 598 -0.63 -16.50 -27.46
C PRO A 598 -0.32 -15.01 -27.64
N VAL A 599 0.96 -14.65 -27.56
CA VAL A 599 1.39 -13.25 -27.72
C VAL A 599 1.00 -12.69 -29.10
N ALA A 600 0.98 -13.54 -30.13
CA ALA A 600 0.55 -13.16 -31.48
C ALA A 600 -0.94 -12.76 -31.58
N GLU A 601 -1.76 -13.13 -30.60
CA GLU A 601 -3.18 -12.74 -30.54
C GLU A 601 -3.40 -11.42 -29.80
N MET A 602 -2.40 -10.93 -29.06
CA MET A 602 -2.50 -9.65 -28.37
C MET A 602 -2.65 -8.50 -29.37
N LYS A 603 -3.71 -7.71 -29.24
CA LYS A 603 -4.05 -6.59 -30.12
C LYS A 603 -3.62 -5.26 -29.55
N MET A 604 -3.89 -5.02 -28.27
CA MET A 604 -3.58 -3.76 -27.61
C MET A 604 -3.50 -3.90 -26.08
N LEU A 605 -2.80 -2.94 -25.47
CA LEU A 605 -2.73 -2.73 -24.03
C LEU A 605 -3.55 -1.49 -23.67
N LEU A 606 -4.48 -1.63 -22.73
CA LEU A 606 -5.28 -0.57 -22.14
C LEU A 606 -4.73 -0.24 -20.75
N VAL A 607 -4.83 1.01 -20.33
CA VAL A 607 -4.33 1.47 -19.02
C VAL A 607 -5.36 2.37 -18.34
N GLY A 608 -5.47 2.23 -17.02
CA GLY A 608 -6.33 3.04 -16.16
C GLY A 608 -7.77 3.08 -16.61
N LYS A 609 -8.32 4.28 -16.83
CA LYS A 609 -9.75 4.51 -17.17
C LYS A 609 -10.19 3.82 -18.46
N GLU A 610 -9.25 3.47 -19.33
CA GLU A 610 -9.56 2.76 -20.58
C GLU A 610 -9.90 1.29 -20.33
N CYS A 611 -9.42 0.73 -19.22
CA CYS A 611 -9.64 -0.67 -18.87
C CYS A 611 -11.12 -0.94 -18.57
N PRO A 612 -11.74 -2.00 -19.14
CA PRO A 612 -13.17 -2.29 -18.95
C PRO A 612 -13.58 -2.41 -17.49
N HIS A 613 -12.73 -3.05 -16.67
CA HIS A 613 -12.98 -3.28 -15.25
C HIS A 613 -12.94 -2.02 -14.36
N THR A 614 -12.58 -0.86 -14.91
CA THR A 614 -12.56 0.41 -14.17
C THR A 614 -13.79 1.28 -14.42
N LYS A 615 -14.66 0.91 -15.38
CA LYS A 615 -15.77 1.75 -15.86
C LYS A 615 -17.07 1.65 -15.04
N GLU A 616 -17.18 0.73 -14.08
CA GLU A 616 -18.49 0.36 -13.47
C GLU A 616 -18.89 1.09 -12.18
N LYS A 617 -18.09 1.96 -11.57
CA LYS A 617 -18.49 2.69 -10.34
C LYS A 617 -18.93 4.12 -10.64
N SER A 618 -20.22 4.30 -10.95
CA SER A 618 -20.87 5.60 -11.19
C SER A 618 -21.48 6.26 -9.94
N SER A 619 -21.36 5.66 -8.74
CA SER A 619 -22.01 6.18 -7.52
C SER A 619 -21.14 6.30 -6.27
N GLY A 620 -19.84 5.99 -6.32
CA GLY A 620 -18.91 6.14 -5.20
C GLY A 620 -17.60 6.79 -5.63
N LYS A 621 -16.93 7.54 -4.74
CA LYS A 621 -15.59 8.12 -4.97
C LYS A 621 -14.69 7.07 -5.63
N GLN A 622 -14.38 7.26 -6.91
CA GLN A 622 -13.52 6.34 -7.65
C GLN A 622 -12.14 6.31 -7.01
N ASN A 623 -11.60 5.10 -6.83
CA ASN A 623 -10.32 4.91 -6.19
C ASN A 623 -9.20 5.27 -7.16
N LYS A 624 -8.63 6.47 -6.98
CA LYS A 624 -7.62 7.02 -7.88
C LYS A 624 -6.40 6.11 -7.99
N ASP A 625 -5.99 5.50 -6.89
CA ASP A 625 -4.80 4.62 -6.83
C ASP A 625 -4.99 3.33 -7.62
N VAL A 626 -6.14 2.67 -7.50
CA VAL A 626 -6.44 1.43 -8.26
C VAL A 626 -6.50 1.72 -9.76
N LEU A 627 -7.07 2.87 -10.14
CA LEU A 627 -7.07 3.35 -11.52
C LEU A 627 -5.66 3.58 -12.06
N GLU A 628 -4.71 4.01 -11.25
CA GLU A 628 -3.33 4.24 -11.67
C GLU A 628 -2.49 2.96 -11.81
N LEU A 629 -3.00 1.83 -11.28
CA LEU A 629 -2.37 0.50 -11.32
C LEU A 629 -3.09 -0.50 -12.24
N ALA A 630 -4.22 -0.10 -12.81
CA ALA A 630 -5.03 -0.93 -13.69
C ALA A 630 -4.48 -0.96 -15.12
N PHE A 631 -4.37 -2.15 -15.70
CA PHE A 631 -4.08 -2.34 -17.13
C PHE A 631 -4.78 -3.59 -17.67
N SER A 632 -5.05 -3.65 -18.97
CA SER A 632 -5.69 -4.80 -19.61
C SER A 632 -5.06 -5.14 -20.94
N VAL A 633 -4.84 -6.43 -21.19
CA VAL A 633 -4.40 -6.95 -22.49
C VAL A 633 -5.62 -7.40 -23.28
N VAL A 634 -5.90 -6.74 -24.40
CA VAL A 634 -6.96 -7.15 -25.33
C VAL A 634 -6.39 -8.14 -26.33
N TYR A 635 -6.98 -9.33 -26.42
CA TYR A 635 -6.52 -10.39 -27.33
C TYR A 635 -7.62 -10.92 -28.25
N ASP A 636 -8.91 -10.71 -27.93
CA ASP A 636 -10.02 -10.94 -28.89
C ASP A 636 -10.97 -9.73 -29.01
N THR A 637 -11.96 -9.79 -29.92
CA THR A 637 -12.88 -8.67 -30.23
C THR A 637 -13.68 -8.19 -29.02
N GLU A 638 -13.91 -9.03 -28.01
CA GLU A 638 -14.58 -8.66 -26.76
C GLU A 638 -13.87 -9.18 -25.49
N GLU A 639 -12.74 -9.88 -25.64
CA GLU A 639 -12.03 -10.47 -24.50
C GLU A 639 -10.74 -9.70 -24.15
N CYS A 640 -10.58 -9.46 -22.85
CA CYS A 640 -9.38 -8.86 -22.29
C CYS A 640 -8.96 -9.56 -21.01
N LEU A 641 -7.65 -9.71 -20.81
CA LEU A 641 -7.09 -10.11 -19.53
C LEU A 641 -6.83 -8.84 -18.72
N ASN A 642 -7.52 -8.73 -17.59
CA ASN A 642 -7.51 -7.54 -16.74
C ASN A 642 -6.51 -7.72 -15.59
N PHE A 643 -5.76 -6.67 -15.29
CA PHE A 643 -4.74 -6.64 -14.25
C PHE A 643 -4.91 -5.42 -13.35
N ILE A 644 -4.65 -5.61 -12.06
CA ILE A 644 -4.30 -4.53 -11.13
C ILE A 644 -2.92 -4.89 -10.60
N ALA A 645 -1.91 -4.09 -10.94
CA ALA A 645 -0.56 -4.31 -10.45
C ALA A 645 -0.52 -4.22 -8.91
N PRO A 646 0.28 -5.05 -8.23
CA PRO A 646 0.42 -4.96 -6.77
C PRO A 646 1.13 -3.67 -6.34
N THR A 647 2.00 -3.13 -7.19
CA THR A 647 2.73 -1.89 -6.95
C THR A 647 2.88 -1.08 -8.23
N ARG A 648 3.19 0.22 -8.10
CA ARG A 648 3.54 1.07 -9.24
C ARG A 648 4.78 0.57 -9.98
N TYR A 649 5.71 -0.06 -9.28
CA TYR A 649 6.89 -0.68 -9.87
C TYR A 649 6.49 -1.82 -10.80
N GLU A 650 5.69 -2.76 -10.32
CA GLU A 650 5.18 -3.88 -11.13
C GLU A 650 4.34 -3.39 -12.31
N PHE A 651 3.51 -2.37 -12.08
CA PHE A 651 2.74 -1.74 -13.15
C PHE A 651 3.65 -1.29 -14.31
N CYS A 652 4.74 -0.58 -14.00
CA CYS A 652 5.67 -0.08 -14.99
C CYS A 652 6.38 -1.22 -15.73
N LEU A 653 6.88 -2.24 -15.01
CA LEU A 653 7.59 -3.36 -15.62
C LEU A 653 6.68 -4.18 -16.55
N TRP A 654 5.46 -4.46 -16.11
CA TRP A 654 4.50 -5.23 -16.90
C TRP A 654 4.02 -4.47 -18.13
N THR A 655 3.62 -3.21 -17.98
CA THR A 655 3.15 -2.42 -19.12
C THR A 655 4.25 -2.22 -20.17
N ASP A 656 5.50 -1.97 -19.75
CA ASP A 656 6.63 -1.88 -20.66
C ASP A 656 6.93 -3.22 -21.35
N GLY A 657 7.00 -4.33 -20.60
CA GLY A 657 7.23 -5.65 -21.17
C GLY A 657 6.15 -6.06 -22.17
N LEU A 658 4.88 -5.76 -21.86
CA LEU A 658 3.76 -6.02 -22.76
C LEU A 658 3.79 -5.13 -24.01
N ASN A 659 4.19 -3.85 -23.86
CA ASN A 659 4.43 -2.97 -25.01
C ASN A 659 5.54 -3.53 -25.91
N VAL A 660 6.63 -4.04 -25.33
CA VAL A 660 7.71 -4.70 -26.09
C VAL A 660 7.19 -5.90 -26.88
N LEU A 661 6.34 -6.75 -26.28
CA LEU A 661 5.73 -7.87 -26.98
C LEU A 661 4.78 -7.43 -28.12
N LEU A 662 4.13 -6.28 -27.96
CA LEU A 662 3.30 -5.64 -28.99
C LEU A 662 4.10 -4.86 -30.04
N GLY A 663 5.43 -4.83 -29.95
CA GLY A 663 6.30 -4.06 -30.85
C GLY A 663 6.20 -2.54 -30.66
N LYS A 664 5.76 -2.09 -29.48
CA LYS A 664 5.68 -0.69 -29.07
C LYS A 664 6.88 -0.30 -28.21
N GLU A 665 7.15 1.00 -28.13
CA GLU A 665 8.16 1.55 -27.22
C GLU A 665 7.74 1.41 -25.75
N MET A 666 8.73 1.29 -24.87
CA MET A 666 8.54 1.33 -23.42
C MET A 666 8.36 2.79 -22.99
N THR A 667 7.27 3.11 -22.30
CA THR A 667 6.87 4.49 -22.00
C THR A 667 6.79 4.80 -20.51
N SER A 668 7.05 3.82 -19.64
CA SER A 668 6.92 4.05 -18.20
C SER A 668 8.01 4.97 -17.64
N GLU A 669 7.68 5.63 -16.53
CA GLU A 669 8.63 6.40 -15.71
C GLU A 669 9.81 5.53 -15.22
N ARG A 670 9.60 4.22 -15.07
CA ARG A 670 10.65 3.29 -14.65
C ARG A 670 11.66 3.03 -15.76
N THR A 671 11.23 2.90 -17.00
CA THR A 671 12.17 2.76 -18.13
C THR A 671 13.04 3.99 -18.28
N GLN A 672 12.45 5.18 -18.14
CA GLN A 672 13.24 6.41 -18.14
C GLN A 672 14.27 6.42 -17.00
N THR A 673 13.85 6.04 -15.78
CA THR A 673 14.74 5.97 -14.62
C THR A 673 15.86 4.94 -14.79
N ASP A 674 15.55 3.73 -15.24
CA ASP A 674 16.54 2.68 -15.48
C ASP A 674 17.52 3.09 -16.59
N LEU A 675 17.03 3.72 -17.66
CA LEU A 675 17.85 4.24 -18.75
C LEU A 675 18.80 5.32 -18.24
N ASP A 676 18.32 6.25 -17.42
CA ASP A 676 19.16 7.31 -16.87
C ASP A 676 20.22 6.77 -15.91
N VAL A 677 19.90 5.75 -15.12
CA VAL A 677 20.87 5.05 -14.25
C VAL A 677 21.93 4.34 -15.07
N LEU A 678 21.52 3.53 -16.06
CA LEU A 678 22.45 2.79 -16.91
C LEU A 678 23.31 3.72 -17.75
N LEU A 679 22.72 4.79 -18.33
CA LEU A 679 23.47 5.82 -19.04
C LEU A 679 24.47 6.50 -18.11
N SER A 680 24.07 6.88 -16.89
CA SER A 680 24.99 7.49 -15.92
C SER A 680 26.15 6.55 -15.58
N MET A 681 25.88 5.27 -15.36
CA MET A 681 26.91 4.27 -15.07
C MET A 681 27.84 4.03 -16.25
N GLU A 682 27.30 3.78 -17.45
CA GLU A 682 28.09 3.53 -18.65
C GLU A 682 28.91 4.77 -19.04
N LEU A 683 28.32 5.96 -18.97
CA LEU A 683 29.06 7.20 -19.19
C LEU A 683 30.20 7.36 -18.19
N LYS A 684 29.96 7.11 -16.88
CA LYS A 684 31.04 7.13 -15.88
C LYS A 684 32.16 6.16 -16.25
N LEU A 685 31.83 4.93 -16.64
CA LEU A 685 32.83 3.93 -17.05
C LEU A 685 33.65 4.40 -18.26
N ARG A 686 33.01 4.99 -19.28
CA ARG A 686 33.72 5.53 -20.45
C ARG A 686 34.56 6.78 -20.13
N LEU A 687 34.19 7.52 -19.10
CA LEU A 687 34.89 8.73 -18.66
C LEU A 687 35.95 8.45 -17.59
N LEU A 688 36.07 7.23 -17.07
CA LEU A 688 37.09 6.86 -16.07
C LEU A 688 38.51 7.17 -16.56
N ASP A 689 38.82 6.85 -17.82
CA ASP A 689 40.13 7.12 -18.43
C ASP A 689 40.40 8.61 -18.63
N LEU A 690 39.36 9.44 -18.51
CA LEU A 690 39.39 10.90 -18.66
C LEU A 690 39.22 11.62 -17.31
N GLU A 691 39.30 10.91 -16.18
CA GLU A 691 39.21 11.54 -14.86
C GLU A 691 40.29 12.63 -14.69
N ASN A 692 39.84 13.84 -14.35
CA ASN A 692 40.66 15.06 -14.23
C ASN A 692 41.23 15.61 -15.57
N ILE A 693 40.78 15.11 -16.71
CA ILE A 693 41.10 15.66 -18.03
C ILE A 693 39.93 16.52 -18.50
N SER A 694 40.19 17.78 -18.86
CA SER A 694 39.16 18.67 -19.42
C SER A 694 38.66 18.14 -20.76
N ILE A 695 37.36 17.83 -20.85
CA ILE A 695 36.72 17.42 -22.10
C ILE A 695 36.64 18.65 -23.02
N PRO A 696 37.29 18.64 -24.21
CA PRO A 696 37.26 19.79 -25.10
C PRO A 696 35.89 19.91 -25.78
N ASP A 697 35.33 21.13 -25.83
CA ASP A 697 34.06 21.41 -26.51
C ASP A 697 34.12 21.12 -28.02
N THR A 698 35.31 21.24 -28.62
CA THR A 698 35.54 20.93 -30.04
C THR A 698 36.55 19.79 -30.16
N PRO A 699 36.23 18.72 -30.90
CA PRO A 699 37.15 17.61 -31.09
C PRO A 699 38.41 18.10 -31.83
N PRO A 700 39.62 17.83 -31.31
CA PRO A 700 40.86 18.18 -31.99
C PRO A 700 40.90 17.57 -33.41
N PRO A 701 41.44 18.29 -34.41
CA PRO A 701 41.50 17.77 -35.76
C PRO A 701 42.35 16.50 -35.82
N VAL A 702 41.83 15.46 -36.48
CA VAL A 702 42.60 14.25 -36.74
C VAL A 702 43.75 14.61 -37.69
N PRO A 703 45.03 14.39 -37.31
CA PRO A 703 46.16 14.70 -38.17
C PRO A 703 46.11 13.87 -39.46
N LYS A 704 46.71 14.38 -40.54
CA LYS A 704 46.79 13.64 -41.80
C LYS A 704 47.45 12.28 -41.57
N PRO A 705 46.98 11.20 -42.23
CA PRO A 705 47.64 9.92 -42.13
C PRO A 705 49.12 10.07 -42.54
N PRO A 706 50.04 9.32 -41.90
CA PRO A 706 51.45 9.33 -42.27
C PRO A 706 51.63 9.06 -43.77
N SER A 707 52.64 9.68 -44.38
CA SER A 707 52.92 9.55 -45.81
C SER A 707 53.40 8.16 -46.23
N ASN A 708 53.74 7.31 -45.26
CA ASN A 708 54.11 5.91 -45.45
C ASN A 708 53.53 5.05 -44.32
N LEU A 709 53.42 3.74 -44.55
CA LEU A 709 53.00 2.76 -43.55
C LEU A 709 54.21 2.14 -42.82
N ASN A 710 55.32 2.88 -42.73
CA ASN A 710 56.50 2.44 -41.97
C ASN A 710 56.22 2.74 -40.49
N PHE A 711 55.49 1.85 -39.83
CA PHE A 711 55.18 1.98 -38.41
C PHE A 711 56.47 2.02 -37.58
N CYS A 712 56.50 2.85 -36.53
CA CYS A 712 57.66 2.93 -35.63
C CYS A 712 57.91 1.65 -34.81
N TYR A 713 56.93 0.74 -34.80
CA TYR A 713 56.98 -0.54 -34.10
C TYR A 713 56.58 -1.65 -35.08
N ASP A 714 57.42 -2.68 -35.21
CA ASP A 714 57.09 -3.90 -35.91
C ASP A 714 56.27 -4.80 -34.98
N PHE A 715 54.95 -4.83 -35.18
CA PHE A 715 54.11 -5.84 -34.54
C PHE A 715 54.38 -7.19 -35.20
N SER A 716 55.42 -7.89 -34.73
CA SER A 716 55.67 -9.27 -35.15
C SER A 716 54.50 -10.16 -34.71
N HIS A 717 54.08 -11.10 -35.55
CA HIS A 717 52.95 -12.02 -35.35
C HIS A 717 52.99 -12.88 -34.06
N ALA A 718 53.96 -12.69 -33.16
CA ALA A 718 54.06 -13.39 -31.89
C ALA A 718 53.26 -12.75 -30.73
N GLU A 719 52.65 -11.58 -30.94
CA GLU A 719 51.85 -10.87 -29.91
C GLU A 719 50.40 -10.56 -30.38
N GLN A 720 49.78 -11.52 -31.08
CA GLN A 720 48.31 -11.65 -31.20
C GLN A 720 47.91 -12.99 -30.57
#